data_AF-A0A444S8C4-F1
#
_entry.id   AF-A0A444S8C4-F1
#
_cell.length_a   1.000
_cell.length_b   1.000
_cell.length_c   1.000
_cell.angle_alpha   90.00
_cell.angle_beta   90.00
_cell.angle_gamma   90.00
#
_symmetry.space_group_name_H-M   'P 1'
#
loop_
_entity.id
_entity.type
_entity.pdbx_description
1 polymer ?
#
loop_
_entity_poly.entity_id
_entity_poly.type
_entity_poly.pdbx_seq_one_letter_code
_entity_poly.pdbx_strand_id
1 'polypeptide(L)'
;MGNEKDQSAERRHHNVHNTWDDEALSPNEYARHDQPSSPFTHSDSAPPYATHQDYHYSINYPATASADGLPADHEHRTPHLNSQENRFPAASQGNVGSDARVEIDFNSKWVHSLSVLSEKTINREEKERRESVNVPNEKTNLQSSSAWATKLNIVIHVVGSRGDVQPFVALGTELQRYGHRVRLATHDVFEDFVRKAGIEFYPIGGDPAELMAYMVKNPGLLPSMESLAAGEIQKKRYMVEEMLGKSWESCIKPDRLTGDPFVADAIIANPPSFAHVHCAQALGIPVHIMFTMPWSSTAAFPHPLVNLKNVDVKPGVANYVSYSVVEWMTWQGLGDVINKWRKSIDLEEVAMFDGPLLTERLKIPYTYCWSPALVPKPVDWPSHIDVCGFFFRDAPAYTPPDDLARFLHAGPPPVYIGFGSIVLDDPDKVTRIILEAVESTGARAIISKGWADLAGSENENIYWIGDCPHEWLFQHVAAVVHHGGAGTTACGLKNGKPTTIVPFFGDQPFWGQMVAKAGAGPLPIHHKSLTARNLAEAIRFCLSNEAAAAAASIATQMQAEVGVQAAARSFHLQLPLEKIRCDLIPTEPAVWSYTKTKRPLKLSKLAAEMMLSDSSINVKHLKPYESNTLHLDVTRWDPISGGASAVMGTAVDMTGSITGMVTKPVDEYKAHQHRKEQERRRLAAAASDTASVKSAATDRGGASAAKSPSLAGKMVGASAKSIGGIAPTALKGMVVDIPLALTEGLRAVPGHYGDRPRDNGQVTGFVSGAAVAGKTFAWGFADGLSDLVVQPYKGARDEGALGAVKGVAKGIVGLTTKSGAGMFGLFAYPSAGIAKSIRSATRGGTKRAIAKARQEEGKWLLQTRGEQSLAAEVAAAFRRW
;
A
#
# COMPACT_ATOMS: atom_id res chain seq x y z
N MET A 1 -18.87 66.00 -24.72
CA MET A 1 -18.18 66.17 -26.01
C MET A 1 -17.52 64.82 -26.31
N GLY A 2 -17.90 64.02 -27.30
CA GLY A 2 -18.94 64.10 -28.34
C GLY A 2 -18.73 62.91 -29.31
N ASN A 3 -19.70 62.34 -30.04
CA ASN A 3 -21.11 62.68 -30.29
C ASN A 3 -21.97 61.39 -30.21
N GLU A 4 -23.14 61.40 -29.55
CA GLU A 4 -24.51 61.65 -30.08
C GLU A 4 -25.16 60.49 -30.85
N LYS A 5 -26.35 60.11 -30.35
CA LYS A 5 -27.64 59.85 -31.03
C LYS A 5 -28.31 58.56 -30.57
N ASP A 6 -29.64 58.50 -30.39
CA ASP A 6 -30.64 59.52 -30.00
C ASP A 6 -31.94 58.78 -29.64
N GLN A 7 -32.86 59.42 -28.91
CA GLN A 7 -34.35 59.30 -28.89
C GLN A 7 -35.07 58.00 -29.38
N SER A 8 -36.24 57.57 -28.88
CA SER A 8 -37.22 58.06 -27.88
C SER A 8 -38.15 56.86 -27.56
N ALA A 9 -38.53 56.52 -26.33
CA ALA A 9 -39.33 57.22 -25.31
C ALA A 9 -40.87 57.12 -25.51
N GLU A 10 -41.56 56.71 -24.44
CA GLU A 10 -43.01 56.87 -24.14
C GLU A 10 -44.05 56.01 -24.90
N ARG A 11 -45.25 55.69 -24.36
CA ARG A 11 -45.82 55.55 -22.98
C ARG A 11 -47.22 54.91 -23.12
N ARG A 12 -47.67 54.08 -22.15
CA ARG A 12 -48.94 54.20 -21.38
C ARG A 12 -49.30 52.92 -20.59
N HIS A 13 -50.11 53.08 -19.55
CA HIS A 13 -50.53 52.04 -18.58
C HIS A 13 -51.97 51.54 -18.82
N HIS A 14 -52.28 50.37 -18.21
CA HIS A 14 -53.41 50.09 -17.30
C HIS A 14 -54.24 48.83 -17.58
N ASN A 15 -54.81 48.31 -16.48
CA ASN A 15 -55.94 47.37 -16.34
C ASN A 15 -55.65 45.84 -16.43
N VAL A 16 -56.19 44.99 -15.53
CA VAL A 16 -56.84 45.26 -14.21
C VAL A 16 -56.84 44.03 -13.27
N HIS A 17 -56.61 44.27 -11.97
CA HIS A 17 -57.11 43.63 -10.73
C HIS A 17 -57.49 42.12 -10.57
N ASN A 18 -57.22 41.63 -9.33
CA ASN A 18 -58.00 40.69 -8.47
C ASN A 18 -57.90 39.15 -8.66
N THR A 19 -58.02 38.29 -7.62
CA THR A 19 -57.92 38.43 -6.13
C THR A 19 -57.87 37.05 -5.42
N TRP A 20 -56.95 36.89 -4.44
CA TRP A 20 -57.12 36.30 -3.09
C TRP A 20 -57.50 34.79 -2.85
N ASP A 21 -56.99 34.30 -1.70
CA ASP A 21 -57.52 33.31 -0.72
C ASP A 21 -57.46 31.76 -0.88
N ASP A 22 -56.47 31.19 -0.15
CA ASP A 22 -56.60 30.41 1.12
C ASP A 22 -57.03 28.92 1.26
N GLU A 23 -56.51 28.40 2.39
CA GLU A 23 -56.85 27.22 3.19
C GLU A 23 -56.56 25.76 2.74
N ALA A 24 -56.48 24.90 3.75
CA ALA A 24 -56.01 23.51 3.72
C ALA A 24 -57.16 22.52 3.94
N LEU A 25 -56.91 21.22 3.73
CA LEU A 25 -57.32 20.10 4.61
C LEU A 25 -57.00 18.71 4.01
N SER A 26 -57.29 17.66 4.79
CA SER A 26 -57.28 16.22 4.46
C SER A 26 -58.32 15.52 5.37
N PRO A 27 -58.58 14.19 5.33
CA PRO A 27 -58.49 13.19 4.26
C PRO A 27 -59.80 12.34 4.12
N ASN A 28 -59.72 11.19 3.43
CA ASN A 28 -60.39 9.89 3.77
C ASN A 28 -61.77 9.48 3.16
N GLU A 29 -62.07 8.17 3.27
CA GLU A 29 -63.40 7.48 3.27
C GLU A 29 -63.88 6.63 2.04
N TYR A 30 -63.79 5.29 2.20
CA TYR A 30 -64.80 4.21 1.99
C TYR A 30 -65.48 3.79 0.63
N ALA A 31 -65.31 2.47 0.34
CA ALA A 31 -66.36 1.41 0.24
C ALA A 31 -66.81 0.73 -1.11
N ARG A 32 -66.67 -0.62 -1.09
CA ARG A 32 -67.64 -1.71 -1.45
C ARG A 32 -67.79 -2.31 -2.88
N HIS A 33 -67.83 -3.66 -2.88
CA HIS A 33 -68.42 -4.62 -3.84
C HIS A 33 -67.82 -4.70 -5.28
N ASP A 34 -67.83 -5.85 -5.99
CA ASP A 34 -68.59 -7.10 -5.77
C ASP A 34 -67.80 -8.41 -6.05
N GLN A 35 -68.44 -9.58 -5.84
CA GLN A 35 -67.88 -10.93 -6.05
C GLN A 35 -68.58 -11.69 -7.21
N PRO A 36 -68.05 -12.83 -7.73
CA PRO A 36 -68.58 -14.12 -7.25
C PRO A 36 -67.68 -15.40 -7.32
N SER A 37 -68.02 -16.36 -6.44
CA SER A 37 -67.99 -17.83 -6.62
C SER A 37 -66.66 -18.63 -6.64
N SER A 38 -66.63 -19.65 -5.79
CA SER A 38 -65.73 -20.83 -5.79
C SER A 38 -66.49 -22.10 -6.25
N PRO A 39 -65.88 -23.32 -6.25
CA PRO A 39 -66.03 -24.18 -5.07
C PRO A 39 -64.90 -25.20 -4.76
N PHE A 40 -64.57 -25.38 -3.46
CA PHE A 40 -64.26 -26.63 -2.68
C PHE A 40 -63.25 -27.72 -3.22
N THR A 41 -62.60 -28.60 -2.42
CA THR A 41 -62.79 -29.08 -1.02
C THR A 41 -61.47 -29.25 -0.20
N HIS A 42 -61.63 -29.26 1.13
CA HIS A 42 -60.87 -29.93 2.23
C HIS A 42 -60.15 -31.27 1.89
N SER A 43 -59.15 -31.80 2.64
CA SER A 43 -58.30 -31.37 3.80
C SER A 43 -57.09 -32.38 3.95
N ASP A 44 -56.39 -32.72 5.06
CA ASP A 44 -56.46 -32.48 6.53
C ASP A 44 -55.16 -32.87 7.32
N SER A 45 -55.11 -32.53 8.62
CA SER A 45 -54.32 -33.11 9.74
C SER A 45 -52.77 -33.02 9.82
N ALA A 46 -52.28 -32.67 11.02
CA ALA A 46 -50.96 -32.99 11.63
C ALA A 46 -51.22 -33.93 12.86
N PRO A 47 -50.27 -34.41 13.72
CA PRO A 47 -48.86 -34.01 14.04
C PRO A 47 -47.93 -35.28 14.15
N PRO A 48 -46.88 -35.45 15.02
CA PRO A 48 -46.11 -34.56 15.93
C PRO A 48 -44.56 -34.70 15.89
N TYR A 49 -43.88 -34.04 16.86
CA TYR A 49 -42.44 -34.06 17.17
C TYR A 49 -41.84 -35.45 17.52
N ALA A 50 -40.54 -35.65 17.24
CA ALA A 50 -39.63 -36.48 18.06
C ALA A 50 -38.12 -36.16 17.87
N THR A 51 -37.44 -35.85 18.99
CA THR A 51 -36.04 -36.15 19.39
C THR A 51 -34.79 -35.90 18.50
N HIS A 52 -33.72 -35.42 19.14
CA HIS A 52 -32.32 -35.46 18.67
C HIS A 52 -31.83 -36.89 18.34
N GLN A 53 -30.88 -37.00 17.39
CA GLN A 53 -29.84 -38.02 17.43
C GLN A 53 -28.58 -37.58 16.65
N ASP A 54 -27.40 -37.91 17.18
CA ASP A 54 -26.10 -37.53 16.61
C ASP A 54 -25.73 -38.35 15.37
N TYR A 55 -25.08 -37.71 14.39
CA TYR A 55 -24.45 -38.39 13.25
C TYR A 55 -22.97 -38.03 13.12
N HIS A 56 -22.12 -38.87 13.67
CA HIS A 56 -20.68 -38.90 13.34
C HIS A 56 -20.49 -39.21 11.85
N TYR A 57 -19.72 -38.37 11.15
CA TYR A 57 -19.24 -38.69 9.80
C TYR A 57 -17.80 -39.23 9.84
N SER A 58 -17.68 -40.56 9.78
CA SER A 58 -16.39 -41.25 9.69
C SER A 58 -15.87 -41.24 8.25
N ILE A 59 -14.66 -40.73 8.04
CA ILE A 59 -13.98 -40.76 6.73
C ILE A 59 -13.11 -42.03 6.64
N ASN A 60 -13.45 -42.92 5.71
CA ASN A 60 -12.71 -44.16 5.48
C ASN A 60 -11.40 -43.92 4.71
N TYR A 61 -10.29 -44.41 5.26
CA TYR A 61 -9.05 -44.64 4.50
C TYR A 61 -9.01 -46.08 3.98
N PRO A 62 -8.65 -46.33 2.70
CA PRO A 62 -8.40 -47.69 2.20
C PRO A 62 -7.03 -48.20 2.69
N ALA A 63 -6.99 -49.43 3.20
CA ALA A 63 -5.78 -50.01 3.78
C ALA A 63 -5.02 -50.93 2.81
N THR A 64 -3.71 -50.68 2.70
CA THR A 64 -2.60 -51.64 2.50
C THR A 64 -2.79 -52.88 1.61
N ALA A 65 -1.94 -52.99 0.58
CA ALA A 65 -1.39 -54.26 0.11
C ALA A 65 0.10 -54.33 0.48
N SER A 66 0.59 -55.52 0.86
CA SER A 66 1.94 -55.73 1.42
C SER A 66 2.81 -56.62 0.53
N ALA A 67 4.10 -56.30 0.42
CA ALA A 67 5.14 -57.22 -0.05
C ALA A 67 6.52 -56.81 0.52
N ASP A 68 7.31 -57.79 0.94
CA ASP A 68 8.64 -57.60 1.54
C ASP A 68 9.74 -57.31 0.51
N GLY A 69 10.84 -56.65 0.94
CA GLY A 69 11.99 -56.43 0.07
C GLY A 69 13.06 -55.47 0.62
N LEU A 70 13.92 -55.94 1.53
CA LEU A 70 15.25 -55.36 1.80
C LEU A 70 16.29 -56.07 0.90
N PRO A 71 17.35 -55.38 0.42
CA PRO A 71 18.49 -55.04 1.27
C PRO A 71 18.98 -53.58 1.14
N ALA A 72 19.99 -53.24 1.94
CA ALA A 72 20.64 -51.93 1.95
C ALA A 72 21.75 -51.81 0.87
N ASP A 73 22.05 -50.59 0.45
CA ASP A 73 23.39 -49.95 0.57
C ASP A 73 23.52 -48.72 -0.34
N HIS A 74 23.80 -47.56 0.26
CA HIS A 74 25.00 -46.75 -0.02
C HIS A 74 24.97 -45.41 0.73
N GLU A 75 26.11 -45.04 1.34
CA GLU A 75 26.29 -43.74 1.98
C GLU A 75 26.35 -42.59 0.96
N HIS A 76 25.60 -41.51 1.19
CA HIS A 76 25.92 -40.19 0.64
C HIS A 76 25.92 -39.14 1.74
N ARG A 77 27.13 -38.66 2.05
CA ARG A 77 27.40 -37.66 3.10
C ARG A 77 26.65 -36.35 2.83
N THR A 78 25.74 -35.98 3.73
CA THR A 78 25.27 -34.60 3.85
C THR A 78 26.40 -33.68 4.34
N PRO A 79 26.75 -32.59 3.65
CA PRO A 79 27.71 -31.63 4.18
C PRO A 79 27.10 -30.88 5.37
N HIS A 80 27.74 -30.94 6.53
CA HIS A 80 27.39 -30.07 7.67
C HIS A 80 27.78 -28.62 7.34
N LEU A 81 26.83 -27.84 6.80
CA LEU A 81 26.96 -26.40 6.66
C LEU A 81 26.69 -25.74 8.02
N ASN A 82 27.70 -25.03 8.52
CA ASN A 82 27.73 -24.50 9.89
C ASN A 82 26.76 -23.32 10.04
N SER A 83 25.64 -23.51 10.73
CA SER A 83 24.53 -22.54 10.80
C SER A 83 24.71 -21.42 11.83
N GLN A 84 25.95 -20.94 12.05
CA GLN A 84 26.28 -19.97 13.11
C GLN A 84 26.55 -18.54 12.63
N GLU A 85 26.91 -18.32 11.36
CA GLU A 85 27.29 -16.98 10.85
C GLU A 85 26.10 -16.17 10.32
N ASN A 86 25.13 -15.85 11.20
CA ASN A 86 24.25 -14.69 11.04
C ASN A 86 23.49 -14.32 12.34
N ARG A 87 24.20 -14.22 13.47
CA ARG A 87 23.64 -13.71 14.74
C ARG A 87 24.14 -12.29 15.04
N PHE A 88 23.41 -11.29 14.54
CA PHE A 88 23.34 -10.02 15.27
C PHE A 88 22.64 -10.25 16.63
N PRO A 89 22.94 -9.44 17.66
CA PRO A 89 22.43 -9.69 19.01
C PRO A 89 20.90 -9.60 19.06
N ALA A 90 20.29 -10.46 19.87
CA ALA A 90 18.84 -10.48 20.12
C ALA A 90 18.42 -9.24 20.94
N ALA A 91 18.24 -8.11 20.25
CA ALA A 91 17.95 -6.80 20.83
C ALA A 91 16.61 -6.22 20.34
N SER A 92 15.64 -7.09 20.07
CA SER A 92 14.27 -6.75 19.66
C SER A 92 13.20 -7.69 20.25
N GLN A 93 13.45 -8.26 21.43
CA GLN A 93 12.40 -8.83 22.27
C GLN A 93 11.60 -7.67 22.90
N GLY A 94 10.71 -7.07 22.11
CA GLY A 94 9.64 -6.25 22.65
C GLY A 94 8.66 -7.17 23.38
N ASN A 95 8.36 -6.87 24.64
CA ASN A 95 7.28 -7.58 25.34
C ASN A 95 5.95 -7.20 24.70
N VAL A 96 5.02 -8.15 24.65
CA VAL A 96 3.64 -7.89 24.23
C VAL A 96 2.85 -7.47 25.47
N GLY A 97 2.19 -6.31 25.40
CA GLY A 97 1.32 -5.83 26.47
C GLY A 97 0.12 -6.76 26.65
N SER A 98 -0.49 -6.77 27.85
CA SER A 98 -1.66 -7.62 28.17
C SER A 98 -2.94 -7.29 27.38
N ASP A 99 -2.84 -6.33 26.45
CA ASP A 99 -3.88 -5.53 25.77
C ASP A 99 -3.66 -5.47 24.24
N ALA A 100 -2.90 -6.41 23.67
CA ALA A 100 -2.71 -6.58 22.23
C ALA A 100 -1.83 -5.54 21.51
N ARG A 101 -0.91 -4.91 22.21
CA ARG A 101 -0.10 -3.85 21.62
C ARG A 101 1.39 -4.04 21.91
N VAL A 102 2.20 -3.69 20.91
CA VAL A 102 3.67 -3.77 20.99
C VAL A 102 4.16 -2.75 22.00
N GLU A 103 4.94 -3.18 22.98
CA GLU A 103 5.58 -2.25 23.92
C GLU A 103 6.85 -1.65 23.30
N ILE A 104 6.82 -0.33 23.08
CA ILE A 104 7.94 0.46 22.57
C ILE A 104 8.60 1.17 23.75
N ASP A 105 9.73 0.62 24.22
CA ASP A 105 10.55 1.24 25.26
C ASP A 105 11.56 2.23 24.63
N PHE A 106 11.44 3.52 24.97
CA PHE A 106 12.32 4.57 24.45
C PHE A 106 13.76 4.50 25.01
N ASN A 107 13.98 3.79 26.13
CA ASN A 107 15.33 3.45 26.59
C ASN A 107 16.06 2.48 25.64
N SER A 108 15.36 1.85 24.69
CA SER A 108 15.99 1.00 23.68
C SER A 108 16.87 1.83 22.74
N LYS A 109 18.15 1.45 22.60
CA LYS A 109 19.13 2.10 21.71
C LYS A 109 18.63 2.26 20.27
N TRP A 110 17.81 1.31 19.79
CA TRP A 110 17.18 1.37 18.48
C TRP A 110 16.06 2.43 18.41
N VAL A 111 15.16 2.47 19.39
CA VAL A 111 14.06 3.45 19.46
C VAL A 111 14.60 4.87 19.64
N HIS A 112 15.63 5.06 20.46
CA HIS A 112 16.37 6.32 20.57
C HIS A 112 16.97 6.75 19.22
N SER A 113 17.58 5.82 18.46
CA SER A 113 18.15 6.11 17.13
C SER A 113 17.06 6.51 16.11
N LEU A 114 15.91 5.83 16.13
CA LEU A 114 14.74 6.21 15.31
C LEU A 114 14.17 7.57 15.72
N SER A 115 14.20 7.91 17.02
CA SER A 115 13.71 9.19 17.54
C SER A 115 14.54 10.38 17.02
N VAL A 116 15.87 10.27 17.05
CA VAL A 116 16.78 11.30 16.51
C VAL A 116 16.65 11.47 14.99
N LEU A 117 16.29 10.41 14.25
CA LEU A 117 15.99 10.49 12.82
C LEU A 117 14.61 11.12 12.57
N SER A 118 13.59 10.71 13.33
CA SER A 118 12.21 11.19 13.20
C SER A 118 12.10 12.68 13.51
N GLU A 119 12.75 13.17 14.57
CA GLU A 119 12.77 14.60 14.89
C GLU A 119 13.40 15.45 13.76
N LYS A 120 14.45 14.95 13.10
CA LYS A 120 15.03 15.64 11.92
C LYS A 120 14.06 15.67 10.74
N THR A 121 13.31 14.60 10.51
CA THR A 121 12.28 14.55 9.45
C THR A 121 11.15 15.53 9.75
N ILE A 122 10.56 15.48 10.94
CA ILE A 122 9.48 16.39 11.38
C ILE A 122 9.91 17.85 11.23
N ASN A 123 11.08 18.22 11.76
CA ASN A 123 11.61 19.59 11.68
C ASN A 123 11.85 20.05 10.22
N ARG A 124 12.30 19.15 9.33
CA ARG A 124 12.48 19.46 7.90
C ARG A 124 11.14 19.71 7.23
N GLU A 125 10.18 18.83 7.41
CA GLU A 125 8.86 18.97 6.80
C GLU A 125 8.09 20.17 7.36
N GLU A 126 8.21 20.47 8.66
CA GLU A 126 7.56 21.65 9.23
C GLU A 126 8.15 22.94 8.63
N LYS A 127 9.46 22.97 8.38
CA LYS A 127 10.09 24.07 7.64
C LYS A 127 9.57 24.16 6.20
N GLU A 128 9.53 23.05 5.46
CA GLU A 128 9.02 23.02 4.08
C GLU A 128 7.52 23.40 4.03
N ARG A 129 6.71 23.00 5.02
CA ARG A 129 5.31 23.44 5.19
C ARG A 129 5.23 24.97 5.42
N ARG A 130 6.00 25.52 6.36
CA ARG A 130 6.07 26.97 6.64
C ARG A 130 6.53 27.80 5.43
N GLU A 131 7.41 27.25 4.59
CA GLU A 131 7.87 27.88 3.34
C GLU A 131 6.82 27.77 2.21
N SER A 132 5.88 26.81 2.27
CA SER A 132 4.88 26.55 1.21
C SER A 132 3.56 27.35 1.31
N VAL A 133 3.40 28.18 2.35
CA VAL A 133 2.12 28.82 2.73
C VAL A 133 1.48 29.71 1.64
N ASN A 134 2.23 30.13 0.62
CA ASN A 134 1.74 31.03 -0.45
C ASN A 134 1.16 30.33 -1.70
N VAL A 135 0.95 29.02 -1.70
CA VAL A 135 0.29 28.31 -2.82
C VAL A 135 -1.19 28.04 -2.50
N PRO A 136 -2.16 28.63 -3.23
CA PRO A 136 -3.57 28.29 -3.09
C PRO A 136 -3.81 26.78 -3.31
N ASN A 137 -4.66 26.18 -2.48
CA ASN A 137 -4.98 24.76 -2.56
C ASN A 137 -5.89 24.47 -3.77
N GLU A 138 -5.28 24.25 -4.95
CA GLU A 138 -5.95 24.08 -6.26
C GLU A 138 -6.99 22.93 -6.35
N LYS A 139 -7.15 22.12 -5.30
CA LYS A 139 -8.20 21.07 -5.20
C LYS A 139 -9.65 21.61 -5.29
N THR A 140 -9.89 22.93 -5.21
CA THR A 140 -11.25 23.50 -5.10
C THR A 140 -12.14 23.35 -6.34
N ASN A 141 -11.57 23.16 -7.54
CA ASN A 141 -12.32 23.29 -8.80
C ASN A 141 -12.95 22.00 -9.36
N LEU A 142 -12.97 20.91 -8.57
CA LEU A 142 -13.74 19.69 -8.87
C LEU A 142 -15.01 19.61 -8.00
N GLN A 143 -15.75 20.72 -7.98
CA GLN A 143 -17.14 20.76 -7.55
C GLN A 143 -18.06 20.52 -8.77
N SER A 144 -19.17 19.80 -8.55
CA SER A 144 -20.34 19.62 -9.45
C SER A 144 -20.24 18.90 -10.81
N SER A 145 -19.09 18.38 -11.27
CA SER A 145 -19.07 17.56 -12.51
C SER A 145 -19.58 16.12 -12.28
N SER A 146 -20.85 15.85 -12.55
CA SER A 146 -21.52 14.54 -12.40
C SER A 146 -21.14 13.46 -13.42
N ALA A 147 -20.01 13.63 -14.13
CA ALA A 147 -19.58 12.73 -15.21
C ALA A 147 -18.06 12.52 -15.18
N TRP A 148 -17.61 11.50 -14.45
CA TRP A 148 -16.25 10.98 -14.61
C TRP A 148 -16.16 10.22 -15.93
N ALA A 149 -15.43 10.76 -16.91
CA ALA A 149 -15.50 10.27 -18.29
C ALA A 149 -14.70 8.97 -18.55
N THR A 150 -13.62 8.72 -17.81
CA THR A 150 -12.66 7.65 -18.14
C THR A 150 -12.93 6.40 -17.31
N LYS A 151 -13.70 5.46 -17.87
CA LYS A 151 -14.06 4.19 -17.22
C LYS A 151 -12.80 3.37 -16.94
N LEU A 152 -12.76 2.68 -15.80
CA LEU A 152 -11.61 1.89 -15.36
C LEU A 152 -12.08 0.55 -14.81
N ASN A 153 -11.24 -0.47 -14.97
CA ASN A 153 -11.29 -1.64 -14.11
C ASN A 153 -10.57 -1.33 -12.79
N ILE A 154 -11.30 -1.35 -11.68
CA ILE A 154 -10.75 -1.13 -10.34
C ILE A 154 -10.82 -2.45 -9.58
N VAL A 155 -9.68 -2.91 -9.07
CA VAL A 155 -9.65 -4.01 -8.10
C VAL A 155 -9.42 -3.45 -6.70
N ILE A 156 -10.22 -3.91 -5.74
CA ILE A 156 -10.18 -3.49 -4.34
C ILE A 156 -9.68 -4.66 -3.49
N HIS A 157 -8.48 -4.55 -2.92
CA HIS A 157 -7.86 -5.58 -2.08
C HIS A 157 -8.18 -5.34 -0.60
N VAL A 158 -8.94 -6.23 0.04
CA VAL A 158 -9.34 -6.11 1.44
C VAL A 158 -9.05 -7.41 2.19
N VAL A 159 -8.15 -7.36 3.16
CA VAL A 159 -7.94 -8.43 4.15
C VAL A 159 -8.52 -7.96 5.49
N GLY A 160 -9.38 -8.77 6.11
CA GLY A 160 -10.00 -8.42 7.40
C GLY A 160 -11.37 -9.05 7.67
N SER A 161 -12.05 -8.48 8.66
CA SER A 161 -13.38 -8.88 9.12
C SER A 161 -14.51 -8.35 8.22
N ARG A 162 -15.77 -8.68 8.55
CA ARG A 162 -16.94 -8.02 7.94
C ARG A 162 -16.92 -6.50 8.15
N GLY A 163 -16.36 -6.02 9.27
CA GLY A 163 -16.20 -4.59 9.56
C GLY A 163 -15.21 -3.89 8.63
N ASP A 164 -14.26 -4.62 8.06
CA ASP A 164 -13.32 -4.12 7.05
C ASP A 164 -13.93 -4.19 5.64
N VAL A 165 -14.61 -5.28 5.29
CA VAL A 165 -15.16 -5.52 3.95
C VAL A 165 -16.42 -4.69 3.65
N GLN A 166 -17.33 -4.51 4.62
CA GLN A 166 -18.59 -3.79 4.43
C GLN A 166 -18.42 -2.33 3.95
N PRO A 167 -17.47 -1.53 4.48
CA PRO A 167 -17.06 -0.24 3.92
C PRO A 167 -16.72 -0.29 2.42
N PHE A 168 -15.90 -1.27 1.99
CA PHE A 168 -15.44 -1.36 0.60
C PHE A 168 -16.51 -1.83 -0.38
N VAL A 169 -17.52 -2.56 0.08
CA VAL A 169 -18.73 -2.84 -0.72
C VAL A 169 -19.46 -1.53 -1.03
N ALA A 170 -19.66 -0.65 -0.05
CA ALA A 170 -20.29 0.65 -0.28
C ALA A 170 -19.47 1.54 -1.24
N LEU A 171 -18.14 1.58 -1.08
CA LEU A 171 -17.25 2.29 -2.00
C LEU A 171 -17.30 1.73 -3.42
N GLY A 172 -17.35 0.40 -3.57
CA GLY A 172 -17.44 -0.24 -4.88
C GLY A 172 -18.75 0.09 -5.60
N THR A 173 -19.89 0.08 -4.90
CA THR A 173 -21.18 0.52 -5.45
C THR A 173 -21.16 1.99 -5.87
N GLU A 174 -20.51 2.87 -5.11
CA GLU A 174 -20.36 4.28 -5.49
C GLU A 174 -19.45 4.43 -6.72
N LEU A 175 -18.33 3.72 -6.80
CA LEU A 175 -17.45 3.71 -7.98
C LEU A 175 -18.16 3.18 -9.24
N GLN A 176 -19.08 2.22 -9.12
CA GLN A 176 -19.92 1.76 -10.23
C GLN A 176 -20.85 2.86 -10.77
N ARG A 177 -21.31 3.82 -9.94
CA ARG A 177 -22.10 4.99 -10.40
C ARG A 177 -21.30 5.90 -11.33
N TYR A 178 -19.98 5.96 -11.18
CA TYR A 178 -19.05 6.64 -12.10
C TYR A 178 -18.69 5.79 -13.35
N GLY A 179 -19.35 4.64 -13.55
CA GLY A 179 -19.14 3.76 -14.70
C GLY A 179 -17.86 2.92 -14.63
N HIS A 180 -17.27 2.76 -13.44
CA HIS A 180 -16.15 1.82 -13.24
C HIS A 180 -16.63 0.38 -13.17
N ARG A 181 -15.82 -0.55 -13.70
CA ARG A 181 -15.97 -1.98 -13.48
C ARG A 181 -15.21 -2.34 -12.21
N VAL A 182 -15.93 -2.67 -11.13
CA VAL A 182 -15.34 -2.88 -9.81
C VAL A 182 -15.31 -4.36 -9.46
N ARG A 183 -14.16 -4.81 -8.97
CA ARG A 183 -13.93 -6.14 -8.42
C ARG A 183 -13.39 -6.03 -6.99
N LEU A 184 -14.02 -6.67 -6.03
CA LEU A 184 -13.55 -6.74 -4.64
C LEU A 184 -12.88 -8.11 -4.42
N ALA A 185 -11.60 -8.08 -4.06
CA ALA A 185 -10.82 -9.27 -3.75
C ALA A 185 -10.60 -9.36 -2.24
N THR A 186 -11.22 -10.38 -1.62
CA THR A 186 -11.22 -10.60 -0.17
C THR A 186 -11.46 -12.08 0.13
N HIS A 187 -11.68 -12.43 1.39
CA HIS A 187 -11.86 -13.78 1.87
C HIS A 187 -13.12 -14.46 1.29
N ASP A 188 -12.99 -15.75 0.98
CA ASP A 188 -13.97 -16.59 0.29
C ASP A 188 -15.37 -16.53 0.93
N VAL A 189 -15.46 -16.42 2.27
CA VAL A 189 -16.71 -16.30 3.04
C VAL A 189 -17.55 -15.05 2.73
N PHE A 190 -17.01 -14.05 2.02
CA PHE A 190 -17.72 -12.83 1.67
C PHE A 190 -18.21 -12.78 0.21
N GLU A 191 -17.97 -13.82 -0.61
CA GLU A 191 -18.37 -13.86 -2.03
C GLU A 191 -19.85 -13.48 -2.22
N ASP A 192 -20.71 -14.13 -1.45
CA ASP A 192 -22.15 -13.96 -1.49
C ASP A 192 -22.58 -12.53 -1.14
N PHE A 193 -21.91 -11.89 -0.18
CA PHE A 193 -22.18 -10.53 0.27
C PHE A 193 -21.72 -9.48 -0.77
N VAL A 194 -20.58 -9.71 -1.43
CA VAL A 194 -20.04 -8.86 -2.50
C VAL A 194 -20.90 -8.96 -3.76
N ARG A 195 -21.22 -10.19 -4.22
CA ARG A 195 -22.01 -10.39 -5.44
C ARG A 195 -23.46 -9.90 -5.29
N LYS A 196 -24.07 -10.01 -4.10
CA LYS A 196 -25.39 -9.41 -3.80
C LYS A 196 -25.43 -7.88 -3.89
N ALA A 197 -24.27 -7.20 -3.86
CA ALA A 197 -24.16 -5.76 -4.12
C ALA A 197 -23.89 -5.41 -5.60
N GLY A 198 -23.85 -6.40 -6.51
CA GLY A 198 -23.58 -6.20 -7.93
C GLY A 198 -22.10 -6.01 -8.29
N ILE A 199 -21.18 -6.36 -7.38
CA ILE A 199 -19.73 -6.17 -7.54
C ILE A 199 -19.09 -7.52 -7.92
N GLU A 200 -18.07 -7.53 -8.79
CA GLU A 200 -17.32 -8.76 -9.09
C GLU A 200 -16.53 -9.22 -7.86
N PHE A 201 -16.39 -10.53 -7.67
CA PHE A 201 -15.66 -11.10 -6.55
C PHE A 201 -14.46 -11.95 -7.01
N TYR A 202 -13.35 -11.85 -6.27
CA TYR A 202 -12.22 -12.76 -6.44
C TYR A 202 -11.68 -13.23 -5.08
N PRO A 203 -11.71 -14.53 -4.74
CA PRO A 203 -11.25 -15.01 -3.45
C PRO A 203 -9.72 -14.90 -3.34
N ILE A 204 -9.25 -14.29 -2.25
CA ILE A 204 -7.81 -14.23 -1.92
C ILE A 204 -7.37 -15.25 -0.87
N GLY A 205 -8.26 -16.13 -0.40
CA GLY A 205 -7.91 -17.10 0.65
C GLY A 205 -7.71 -16.45 2.01
N GLY A 206 -7.27 -17.27 2.97
CA GLY A 206 -7.29 -16.94 4.39
C GLY A 206 -8.73 -16.89 4.95
N ASP A 207 -8.89 -17.30 6.21
CA ASP A 207 -10.16 -17.24 6.91
C ASP A 207 -10.15 -16.06 7.91
N PRO A 208 -11.14 -15.13 7.85
CA PRO A 208 -11.30 -14.07 8.84
C PRO A 208 -11.41 -14.60 10.27
N ALA A 209 -12.01 -15.78 10.48
CA ALA A 209 -12.11 -16.38 11.80
C ALA A 209 -10.75 -16.88 12.30
N GLU A 210 -9.94 -17.58 11.49
CA GLU A 210 -8.56 -17.92 11.86
C GLU A 210 -7.63 -16.70 12.05
N LEU A 211 -7.88 -15.62 11.30
CA LEU A 211 -7.18 -14.34 11.45
C LEU A 211 -7.54 -13.67 12.79
N MET A 212 -8.83 -13.48 13.08
CA MET A 212 -9.29 -12.86 14.32
C MET A 212 -9.01 -13.73 15.55
N ALA A 213 -9.26 -15.04 15.51
CA ALA A 213 -8.97 -15.94 16.62
C ALA A 213 -7.47 -15.95 16.97
N TYR A 214 -6.59 -15.78 15.98
CA TYR A 214 -5.18 -15.55 16.24
C TYR A 214 -4.88 -14.17 16.82
N MET A 215 -5.52 -13.09 16.35
CA MET A 215 -5.37 -11.76 16.96
C MET A 215 -5.94 -11.69 18.40
N VAL A 216 -6.82 -12.62 18.79
CA VAL A 216 -7.27 -12.80 20.18
C VAL A 216 -6.27 -13.62 21.01
N LYS A 217 -5.56 -14.60 20.41
CA LYS A 217 -4.51 -15.41 21.09
C LYS A 217 -3.12 -14.78 21.14
N ASN A 218 -2.75 -14.03 20.10
CA ASN A 218 -1.43 -13.46 19.84
C ASN A 218 -1.60 -11.97 19.61
N PRO A 219 -1.83 -11.18 20.68
CA PRO A 219 -2.63 -10.00 20.46
C PRO A 219 -1.81 -8.84 19.90
N GLY A 220 -0.50 -8.76 20.23
CA GLY A 220 0.45 -7.85 19.58
C GLY A 220 1.07 -8.43 18.30
N LEU A 221 1.81 -7.60 17.56
CA LEU A 221 2.52 -7.97 16.32
C LEU A 221 3.65 -9.03 16.51
N LEU A 222 3.97 -9.41 17.75
CA LEU A 222 4.91 -10.48 18.07
C LEU A 222 4.15 -11.73 18.55
N PRO A 223 4.38 -12.91 17.95
CA PRO A 223 3.75 -14.15 18.36
C PRO A 223 4.21 -14.60 19.76
N SER A 224 3.32 -15.27 20.49
CA SER A 224 3.66 -15.90 21.78
C SER A 224 4.59 -17.10 21.60
N MET A 225 5.32 -17.45 22.66
CA MET A 225 6.20 -18.64 22.68
C MET A 225 5.42 -19.95 22.45
N GLU A 226 4.14 -19.98 22.82
CA GLU A 226 3.24 -21.12 22.59
C GLU A 226 2.86 -21.24 21.11
N SER A 227 2.58 -20.12 20.44
CA SER A 227 2.24 -20.09 19.00
C SER A 227 3.46 -20.29 18.10
N LEU A 228 4.65 -19.96 18.60
CA LEU A 228 5.94 -20.42 18.06
C LEU A 228 6.05 -21.95 18.12
N ALA A 229 5.80 -22.56 19.28
CA ALA A 229 5.89 -24.01 19.47
C ALA A 229 4.82 -24.79 18.70
N ALA A 230 3.60 -24.25 18.57
CA ALA A 230 2.50 -24.84 17.81
C ALA A 230 2.63 -24.70 16.28
N GLY A 231 3.69 -24.03 15.78
CA GLY A 231 3.96 -23.88 14.34
C GLY A 231 3.00 -22.93 13.59
N GLU A 232 2.12 -22.20 14.30
CA GLU A 232 1.10 -21.34 13.70
C GLU A 232 1.70 -20.29 12.75
N ILE A 233 2.90 -19.80 13.06
CA ILE A 233 3.66 -18.84 12.24
C ILE A 233 3.93 -19.37 10.83
N GLN A 234 4.24 -20.66 10.68
CA GLN A 234 4.54 -21.22 9.36
C GLN A 234 3.27 -21.39 8.52
N LYS A 235 2.14 -21.79 9.16
CA LYS A 235 0.81 -21.78 8.52
C LYS A 235 0.46 -20.35 8.06
N LYS A 236 0.73 -19.34 8.88
CA LYS A 236 0.43 -17.93 8.59
C LYS A 236 1.31 -17.33 7.51
N ARG A 237 2.60 -17.65 7.46
CA ARG A 237 3.50 -17.24 6.37
C ARG A 237 3.12 -17.90 5.04
N TYR A 238 2.64 -19.16 5.06
CA TYR A 238 2.04 -19.79 3.89
C TYR A 238 0.72 -19.10 3.46
N MET A 239 -0.17 -18.79 4.41
CA MET A 239 -1.42 -18.06 4.13
C MET A 239 -1.16 -16.66 3.55
N VAL A 240 -0.14 -15.94 4.03
CA VAL A 240 0.28 -14.65 3.44
C VAL A 240 0.86 -14.86 2.03
N GLU A 241 1.67 -15.90 1.80
CA GLU A 241 2.15 -16.22 0.44
C GLU A 241 0.99 -16.55 -0.52
N GLU A 242 -0.05 -17.24 -0.04
CA GLU A 242 -1.27 -17.51 -0.80
C GLU A 242 -2.08 -16.23 -1.08
N MET A 243 -2.31 -15.38 -0.07
CA MET A 243 -3.02 -14.10 -0.22
C MET A 243 -2.29 -13.16 -1.19
N LEU A 244 -0.96 -13.05 -1.10
CA LEU A 244 -0.14 -12.32 -2.06
C LEU A 244 -0.32 -12.89 -3.48
N GLY A 245 -0.25 -14.22 -3.62
CA GLY A 245 -0.49 -14.95 -4.87
C GLY A 245 -1.86 -14.63 -5.49
N LYS A 246 -2.94 -14.92 -4.78
CA LYS A 246 -4.32 -14.70 -5.26
C LYS A 246 -4.65 -13.22 -5.45
N SER A 247 -4.06 -12.30 -4.67
CA SER A 247 -4.20 -10.85 -4.89
C SER A 247 -3.58 -10.42 -6.22
N TRP A 248 -2.43 -10.98 -6.61
CA TRP A 248 -1.89 -10.79 -7.98
C TRP A 248 -2.85 -11.34 -9.04
N GLU A 249 -3.36 -12.57 -8.84
CA GLU A 249 -4.28 -13.20 -9.80
C GLU A 249 -5.57 -12.39 -10.00
N SER A 250 -6.14 -11.81 -8.93
CA SER A 250 -7.35 -10.98 -8.99
C SER A 250 -7.25 -9.81 -9.97
N CYS A 251 -6.02 -9.32 -10.20
CA CYS A 251 -5.72 -8.17 -11.06
C CYS A 251 -5.64 -8.52 -12.55
N ILE A 252 -5.53 -9.80 -12.94
CA ILE A 252 -5.27 -10.22 -14.34
C ILE A 252 -6.02 -11.47 -14.82
N LYS A 253 -6.65 -12.26 -13.93
CA LYS A 253 -7.46 -13.42 -14.31
C LYS A 253 -8.92 -13.02 -14.54
N PRO A 254 -9.68 -13.77 -15.36
CA PRO A 254 -11.12 -13.61 -15.48
C PRO A 254 -11.88 -13.69 -14.16
N ASP A 255 -13.14 -13.23 -14.13
CA ASP A 255 -14.06 -13.57 -13.04
C ASP A 255 -14.29 -15.09 -13.01
N ARG A 256 -14.39 -15.68 -11.82
CA ARG A 256 -14.45 -17.14 -11.64
C ARG A 256 -15.83 -17.76 -11.94
N LEU A 257 -16.88 -16.95 -11.99
CA LEU A 257 -18.27 -17.38 -12.19
C LEU A 257 -18.71 -17.13 -13.64
N THR A 258 -18.44 -15.96 -14.20
CA THR A 258 -18.83 -15.62 -15.59
C THR A 258 -17.78 -16.01 -16.63
N GLY A 259 -16.50 -16.09 -16.23
CA GLY A 259 -15.38 -16.27 -17.16
C GLY A 259 -14.98 -15.00 -17.92
N ASP A 260 -15.57 -13.84 -17.61
CA ASP A 260 -15.26 -12.58 -18.30
C ASP A 260 -13.82 -12.12 -17.98
N PRO A 261 -12.96 -11.89 -19.01
CA PRO A 261 -11.61 -11.37 -18.81
C PRO A 261 -11.60 -10.06 -18.04
N PHE A 262 -10.60 -9.84 -17.20
CA PHE A 262 -10.43 -8.62 -16.41
C PHE A 262 -8.94 -8.32 -16.22
N VAL A 263 -8.51 -7.10 -16.54
CA VAL A 263 -7.20 -6.56 -16.14
C VAL A 263 -7.37 -5.23 -15.42
N ALA A 264 -6.85 -5.12 -14.20
CA ALA A 264 -6.93 -3.90 -13.40
C ALA A 264 -6.20 -2.72 -14.07
N ASP A 265 -6.87 -1.56 -14.08
CA ASP A 265 -6.34 -0.28 -14.54
C ASP A 265 -6.02 0.66 -13.36
N ALA A 266 -6.53 0.35 -12.16
CA ALA A 266 -6.16 0.94 -10.86
C ALA A 266 -6.40 -0.06 -9.71
N ILE A 267 -5.73 0.14 -8.58
CA ILE A 267 -5.91 -0.65 -7.34
C ILE A 267 -6.35 0.27 -6.18
N ILE A 268 -7.32 -0.17 -5.39
CA ILE A 268 -7.59 0.37 -4.05
C ILE A 268 -7.28 -0.76 -3.04
N ALA A 269 -6.73 -0.47 -1.87
CA ALA A 269 -6.39 -1.51 -0.91
C ALA A 269 -6.38 -1.04 0.56
N ASN A 270 -6.58 -1.97 1.50
CA ASN A 270 -6.18 -1.76 2.90
C ASN A 270 -4.74 -2.28 3.17
N PRO A 271 -4.00 -1.73 4.16
CA PRO A 271 -2.63 -2.15 4.46
C PRO A 271 -2.45 -3.65 4.75
N PRO A 272 -3.36 -4.34 5.49
CA PRO A 272 -3.27 -5.78 5.75
C PRO A 272 -3.25 -6.70 4.52
N SER A 273 -3.54 -6.18 3.32
CA SER A 273 -3.44 -6.96 2.07
C SER A 273 -2.00 -7.24 1.62
N PHE A 274 -1.04 -6.36 1.96
CA PHE A 274 0.40 -6.36 1.59
C PHE A 274 0.76 -6.44 0.08
N ALA A 275 -0.11 -6.93 -0.79
CA ALA A 275 0.13 -7.13 -2.23
C ALA A 275 0.07 -5.82 -3.04
N HIS A 276 -0.67 -4.83 -2.53
CA HIS A 276 -1.12 -3.60 -3.19
C HIS A 276 -0.05 -2.87 -4.03
N VAL A 277 0.99 -2.30 -3.40
CA VAL A 277 2.05 -1.54 -4.10
C VAL A 277 2.84 -2.43 -5.07
N HIS A 278 2.96 -3.72 -4.77
CA HIS A 278 3.73 -4.66 -5.57
C HIS A 278 2.96 -5.08 -6.84
N CYS A 279 1.66 -5.32 -6.75
CA CYS A 279 0.79 -5.55 -7.91
C CYS A 279 0.74 -4.30 -8.81
N ALA A 280 0.62 -3.11 -8.21
CA ALA A 280 0.66 -1.84 -8.90
C ALA A 280 1.97 -1.63 -9.68
N GLN A 281 3.11 -1.96 -9.06
CA GLN A 281 4.44 -1.92 -9.69
C GLN A 281 4.55 -2.88 -10.88
N ALA A 282 4.02 -4.10 -10.78
CA ALA A 282 4.07 -5.09 -11.86
C ALA A 282 3.18 -4.72 -13.06
N LEU A 283 2.05 -4.05 -12.82
CA LEU A 283 1.08 -3.61 -13.84
C LEU A 283 1.36 -2.22 -14.43
N GLY A 284 2.12 -1.38 -13.71
CA GLY A 284 2.39 0.01 -14.05
C GLY A 284 1.15 0.91 -13.91
N ILE A 285 0.36 0.71 -12.86
CA ILE A 285 -0.93 1.37 -12.62
C ILE A 285 -0.95 2.11 -11.27
N PRO A 286 -1.84 3.10 -11.08
CA PRO A 286 -2.01 3.77 -9.79
C PRO A 286 -2.56 2.82 -8.71
N VAL A 287 -2.18 3.10 -7.47
CA VAL A 287 -2.68 2.43 -6.26
C VAL A 287 -2.98 3.46 -5.18
N HIS A 288 -4.06 3.23 -4.44
CA HIS A 288 -4.55 4.09 -3.37
C HIS A 288 -4.82 3.25 -2.14
N ILE A 289 -4.26 3.64 -0.99
CA ILE A 289 -4.55 2.97 0.29
C ILE A 289 -5.77 3.64 0.94
N MET A 290 -6.74 2.84 1.36
CA MET A 290 -7.88 3.33 2.14
C MET A 290 -8.00 2.48 3.41
N PHE A 291 -8.27 3.12 4.55
CA PHE A 291 -8.37 2.38 5.80
C PHE A 291 -9.20 3.07 6.88
N THR A 292 -9.68 2.25 7.81
CA THR A 292 -10.46 2.65 8.98
C THR A 292 -9.59 3.07 10.16
N MET A 293 -8.36 2.56 10.32
CA MET A 293 -7.43 2.98 11.39
C MET A 293 -6.18 3.69 10.84
N PRO A 294 -5.56 4.63 11.59
CA PRO A 294 -4.39 5.36 11.11
C PRO A 294 -3.16 4.46 10.93
N TRP A 295 -2.50 4.62 9.78
CA TRP A 295 -1.34 3.82 9.36
C TRP A 295 -0.20 4.68 8.76
N SER A 296 -0.37 6.01 8.73
CA SER A 296 0.61 6.96 8.17
C SER A 296 1.23 7.80 9.29
N SER A 297 2.56 7.87 9.29
CA SER A 297 3.37 8.64 10.23
C SER A 297 2.78 10.01 10.57
N THR A 298 2.57 10.30 11.86
CA THR A 298 2.16 11.62 12.37
C THR A 298 2.60 11.83 13.81
N ALA A 299 2.84 13.09 14.17
CA ALA A 299 3.04 13.55 15.53
C ALA A 299 1.74 13.69 16.35
N ALA A 300 0.55 13.63 15.73
CA ALA A 300 -0.71 13.94 16.40
C ALA A 300 -1.20 12.85 17.39
N PHE A 301 -0.96 11.58 17.07
CA PHE A 301 -1.34 10.42 17.88
C PHE A 301 -0.48 9.19 17.48
N PRO A 302 -0.23 8.24 18.39
CA PRO A 302 0.59 7.07 18.10
C PRO A 302 -0.16 6.06 17.21
N HIS A 303 0.59 5.15 16.60
CA HIS A 303 0.06 4.02 15.85
C HIS A 303 -0.85 3.15 16.74
N PRO A 304 -2.08 2.77 16.33
CA PRO A 304 -3.05 2.13 17.23
C PRO A 304 -2.54 0.84 17.90
N LEU A 305 -1.78 0.03 17.16
CA LEU A 305 -1.23 -1.27 17.60
C LEU A 305 -0.05 -1.19 18.62
N VAL A 306 0.24 -0.04 19.23
CA VAL A 306 1.39 0.12 20.15
C VAL A 306 1.04 0.66 21.54
N ASN A 307 1.93 0.39 22.49
CA ASN A 307 2.04 1.05 23.79
C ASN A 307 3.42 1.70 23.89
N LEU A 308 3.48 2.96 24.31
CA LEU A 308 4.75 3.67 24.51
C LEU A 308 5.15 3.57 25.99
N LYS A 309 6.42 3.21 26.26
CA LYS A 309 7.00 3.13 27.62
C LYS A 309 8.25 4.00 27.72
N ASN A 310 8.48 4.51 28.94
CA ASN A 310 9.66 5.32 29.30
C ASN A 310 9.94 6.50 28.35
N VAL A 311 8.88 7.16 27.88
CA VAL A 311 8.98 8.25 26.88
C VAL A 311 9.69 9.47 27.49
N ASP A 312 10.95 9.67 27.11
CA ASP A 312 11.81 10.80 27.47
C ASP A 312 11.84 11.90 26.38
N VAL A 313 11.44 11.54 25.15
CA VAL A 313 11.34 12.46 24.01
C VAL A 313 10.01 13.23 23.96
N LYS A 314 9.95 14.28 23.12
CA LYS A 314 8.72 15.03 22.84
C LYS A 314 7.59 14.07 22.39
N PRO A 315 6.34 14.18 22.90
CA PRO A 315 5.24 13.28 22.55
C PRO A 315 5.00 13.14 21.03
N GLY A 316 5.15 14.23 20.26
CA GLY A 316 5.03 14.17 18.80
C GLY A 316 6.11 13.34 18.10
N VAL A 317 7.34 13.30 18.64
CA VAL A 317 8.40 12.41 18.14
C VAL A 317 8.08 10.96 18.51
N ALA A 318 7.62 10.71 19.74
CA ALA A 318 7.23 9.38 20.19
C ALA A 318 6.07 8.79 19.35
N ASN A 319 5.07 9.62 19.02
CA ASN A 319 3.98 9.29 18.12
C ASN A 319 4.50 8.91 16.73
N TYR A 320 5.34 9.74 16.10
CA TYR A 320 5.89 9.47 14.76
C TYR A 320 6.72 8.17 14.72
N VAL A 321 7.58 7.96 15.73
CA VAL A 321 8.44 6.76 15.84
C VAL A 321 7.62 5.48 15.89
N SER A 322 6.41 5.49 16.49
CA SER A 322 5.58 4.28 16.60
C SER A 322 5.15 3.68 15.26
N TYR A 323 4.87 4.51 14.25
CA TYR A 323 4.55 4.05 12.88
C TYR A 323 5.77 3.37 12.25
N SER A 324 6.95 4.01 12.39
CA SER A 324 8.21 3.43 11.93
C SER A 324 8.49 2.07 12.57
N VAL A 325 8.27 1.93 13.88
CA VAL A 325 8.46 0.65 14.60
C VAL A 325 7.55 -0.46 14.06
N VAL A 326 6.26 -0.16 13.82
CA VAL A 326 5.30 -1.15 13.30
C VAL A 326 5.66 -1.58 11.87
N GLU A 327 5.94 -0.65 10.97
CA GLU A 327 6.36 -0.98 9.59
C GLU A 327 7.69 -1.77 9.58
N TRP A 328 8.63 -1.43 10.46
CA TRP A 328 9.87 -2.21 10.63
C TRP A 328 9.59 -3.65 11.07
N MET A 329 8.71 -3.86 12.04
CA MET A 329 8.37 -5.20 12.53
C MET A 329 7.60 -6.02 11.49
N THR A 330 6.62 -5.42 10.82
CA THR A 330 5.89 -6.04 9.69
C THR A 330 6.85 -6.49 8.59
N TRP A 331 7.80 -5.63 8.20
CA TRP A 331 8.78 -5.97 7.16
C TRP A 331 9.79 -7.04 7.60
N GLN A 332 10.21 -7.07 8.87
CA GLN A 332 11.05 -8.17 9.37
C GLN A 332 10.29 -9.51 9.39
N GLY A 333 8.98 -9.51 9.70
CA GLY A 333 8.16 -10.73 9.76
C GLY A 333 7.75 -11.30 8.39
N LEU A 334 7.58 -10.45 7.37
CA LEU A 334 7.00 -10.81 6.07
C LEU A 334 7.86 -10.46 4.84
N GLY A 335 8.89 -9.64 4.98
CA GLY A 335 9.65 -9.09 3.84
C GLY A 335 10.38 -10.15 2.99
N ASP A 336 10.70 -11.31 3.56
CA ASP A 336 11.28 -12.44 2.82
C ASP A 336 10.22 -13.22 2.01
N VAL A 337 9.02 -13.43 2.58
CA VAL A 337 7.85 -14.00 1.87
C VAL A 337 7.44 -13.08 0.73
N ILE A 338 7.34 -11.78 0.99
CA ILE A 338 7.07 -10.75 -0.01
C ILE A 338 8.13 -10.78 -1.10
N ASN A 339 9.43 -10.82 -0.77
CA ASN A 339 10.50 -10.89 -1.77
C ASN A 339 10.55 -12.22 -2.53
N LYS A 340 10.15 -13.35 -1.93
CA LYS A 340 9.99 -14.64 -2.59
C LYS A 340 8.87 -14.59 -3.64
N TRP A 341 7.70 -14.07 -3.27
CA TRP A 341 6.57 -13.88 -4.19
C TRP A 341 6.85 -12.81 -5.25
N ARG A 342 7.50 -11.68 -4.93
CA ARG A 342 7.93 -10.68 -5.93
C ARG A 342 8.80 -11.29 -7.02
N LYS A 343 9.66 -12.26 -6.69
CA LYS A 343 10.46 -13.01 -7.69
C LYS A 343 9.61 -13.88 -8.63
N SER A 344 8.43 -14.35 -8.22
CA SER A 344 7.54 -15.16 -9.08
C SER A 344 6.76 -14.28 -10.08
N ILE A 345 6.46 -13.03 -9.73
CA ILE A 345 5.89 -12.00 -10.62
C ILE A 345 6.97 -11.15 -11.32
N ASP A 346 8.14 -11.73 -11.59
CA ASP A 346 9.33 -11.14 -12.25
C ASP A 346 9.95 -9.87 -11.62
N LEU A 347 9.41 -9.34 -10.52
CA LEU A 347 9.89 -8.12 -9.87
C LEU A 347 11.27 -8.26 -9.20
N GLU A 348 11.85 -7.10 -8.88
CA GLU A 348 13.08 -6.96 -8.09
C GLU A 348 12.79 -7.04 -6.59
N GLU A 349 13.78 -7.43 -5.80
CA GLU A 349 13.66 -7.48 -4.34
C GLU A 349 13.67 -6.06 -3.75
N VAL A 350 12.83 -5.81 -2.75
CA VAL A 350 12.91 -4.58 -1.94
C VAL A 350 13.94 -4.81 -0.83
N ALA A 351 14.86 -3.86 -0.64
CA ALA A 351 15.88 -3.98 0.41
C ALA A 351 15.29 -3.83 1.82
N MET A 352 15.97 -4.39 2.81
CA MET A 352 15.50 -4.45 4.21
C MET A 352 15.21 -3.07 4.82
N PHE A 353 15.93 -2.02 4.41
CA PHE A 353 15.77 -0.64 4.89
C PHE A 353 14.82 0.21 4.05
N ASP A 354 14.24 -0.36 2.98
CA ASP A 354 13.37 0.35 2.04
C ASP A 354 11.90 -0.08 2.19
N GLY A 355 11.65 -1.35 2.50
CA GLY A 355 10.32 -1.90 2.74
C GLY A 355 9.51 -1.18 3.84
N PRO A 356 10.06 -0.89 5.03
CA PRO A 356 9.37 -0.17 6.11
C PRO A 356 8.97 1.27 5.79
N LEU A 357 9.38 1.80 4.64
CA LEU A 357 9.16 3.19 4.23
C LEU A 357 8.57 3.27 2.81
N LEU A 358 8.05 2.15 2.30
CA LEU A 358 7.69 2.00 0.89
C LEU A 358 6.58 2.96 0.45
N THR A 359 5.53 3.07 1.25
CA THR A 359 4.36 3.91 1.00
C THR A 359 4.68 5.39 1.17
N GLU A 360 5.37 5.75 2.25
CA GLU A 360 5.83 7.13 2.55
C GLU A 360 6.77 7.67 1.46
N ARG A 361 7.79 6.88 1.05
CA ARG A 361 8.77 7.29 0.02
C ARG A 361 8.17 7.39 -1.38
N LEU A 362 7.31 6.45 -1.77
CA LEU A 362 6.60 6.51 -3.04
C LEU A 362 5.48 7.57 -3.05
N LYS A 363 5.16 8.18 -1.89
CA LYS A 363 4.02 9.09 -1.70
C LYS A 363 2.71 8.47 -2.19
N ILE A 364 2.52 7.18 -1.86
CA ILE A 364 1.29 6.46 -2.19
C ILE A 364 0.13 7.21 -1.55
N PRO A 365 -0.94 7.55 -2.30
CA PRO A 365 -2.06 8.28 -1.72
C PRO A 365 -2.81 7.45 -0.68
N TYR A 366 -3.31 8.13 0.36
CA TYR A 366 -4.14 7.56 1.42
C TYR A 366 -5.48 8.30 1.52
N THR A 367 -6.54 7.58 1.83
CA THR A 367 -7.80 8.16 2.32
C THR A 367 -8.30 7.42 3.55
N TYR A 368 -8.54 8.17 4.62
CA TYR A 368 -8.97 7.62 5.90
C TYR A 368 -10.48 7.73 6.09
N CYS A 369 -11.09 6.57 6.34
CA CYS A 369 -12.54 6.33 6.28
C CYS A 369 -13.23 6.61 7.63
N TRP A 370 -12.93 7.76 8.24
CA TRP A 370 -13.51 8.21 9.51
C TRP A 370 -13.95 9.68 9.47
N SER A 371 -14.81 10.06 10.41
CA SER A 371 -15.29 11.42 10.58
C SER A 371 -14.18 12.40 10.99
N PRO A 372 -13.92 13.48 10.23
CA PRO A 372 -13.03 14.56 10.66
C PRO A 372 -13.57 15.33 11.88
N ALA A 373 -14.85 15.19 12.25
CA ALA A 373 -15.40 15.77 13.47
C ALA A 373 -14.98 14.99 14.75
N LEU A 374 -14.68 13.69 14.62
CA LEU A 374 -14.09 12.89 15.70
C LEU A 374 -12.56 12.93 15.70
N VAL A 375 -11.94 12.70 14.52
CA VAL A 375 -10.48 12.70 14.35
C VAL A 375 -10.13 13.59 13.15
N PRO A 376 -9.89 14.90 13.35
CA PRO A 376 -9.54 15.81 12.26
C PRO A 376 -8.20 15.42 11.64
N LYS A 377 -8.02 15.76 10.36
CA LYS A 377 -6.76 15.54 9.64
C LYS A 377 -5.58 16.19 10.40
N PRO A 378 -4.54 15.44 10.79
CA PRO A 378 -3.29 15.98 11.32
C PRO A 378 -2.65 17.02 10.40
N VAL A 379 -2.15 18.11 11.00
CA VAL A 379 -1.54 19.25 10.30
C VAL A 379 -0.20 18.90 9.62
N ASP A 380 0.40 17.77 10.00
CA ASP A 380 1.62 17.23 9.38
C ASP A 380 1.35 16.27 8.22
N TRP A 381 0.10 15.82 8.00
CA TRP A 381 -0.20 14.95 6.85
C TRP A 381 -0.22 15.71 5.51
N PRO A 382 0.56 15.26 4.50
CA PRO A 382 0.66 15.93 3.20
C PRO A 382 -0.65 15.89 2.39
N SER A 383 -0.65 16.57 1.24
CA SER A 383 -1.82 16.74 0.37
C SER A 383 -2.31 15.46 -0.34
N HIS A 384 -1.57 14.35 -0.27
CA HIS A 384 -1.97 13.03 -0.79
C HIS A 384 -2.58 12.11 0.29
N ILE A 385 -2.75 12.59 1.51
CA ILE A 385 -3.43 11.88 2.60
C ILE A 385 -4.68 12.69 2.98
N ASP A 386 -5.86 12.19 2.68
CA ASP A 386 -7.13 12.89 2.93
C ASP A 386 -7.97 12.13 3.98
N VAL A 387 -8.84 12.83 4.73
CA VAL A 387 -9.82 12.25 5.67
C VAL A 387 -11.20 12.58 5.13
N CYS A 388 -12.08 11.60 4.94
CA CYS A 388 -13.27 11.76 4.09
C CYS A 388 -14.62 11.63 4.79
N GLY A 389 -14.69 11.02 5.97
CA GLY A 389 -15.93 10.61 6.64
C GLY A 389 -16.07 9.08 6.73
N PHE A 390 -16.93 8.60 7.63
CA PHE A 390 -17.20 7.16 7.76
C PHE A 390 -18.03 6.61 6.58
N PHE A 391 -17.77 5.37 6.18
CA PHE A 391 -18.49 4.69 5.10
C PHE A 391 -19.79 4.05 5.62
N PHE A 392 -20.78 4.89 5.89
CA PHE A 392 -22.11 4.42 6.25
C PHE A 392 -22.87 3.86 5.03
N ARG A 393 -23.74 2.89 5.31
CA ARG A 393 -24.88 2.54 4.46
C ARG A 393 -26.14 3.18 5.02
N ASP A 394 -27.21 3.18 4.22
CA ASP A 394 -28.57 3.40 4.72
C ASP A 394 -28.95 2.27 5.68
N ALA A 395 -29.72 2.61 6.73
CA ALA A 395 -30.20 1.62 7.69
C ALA A 395 -31.14 0.63 6.99
N PRO A 396 -31.03 -0.69 7.23
CA PRO A 396 -31.96 -1.65 6.67
C PRO A 396 -33.37 -1.42 7.23
N ALA A 397 -34.39 -1.64 6.40
CA ALA A 397 -35.75 -1.75 6.89
C ALA A 397 -35.84 -2.93 7.88
N TYR A 398 -36.14 -2.65 9.13
CA TYR A 398 -36.16 -3.61 10.23
C TYR A 398 -37.42 -3.43 11.06
N THR A 399 -38.11 -4.54 11.33
CA THR A 399 -39.25 -4.59 12.25
C THR A 399 -38.78 -5.29 13.52
N PRO A 400 -38.79 -4.63 14.69
CA PRO A 400 -38.40 -5.28 15.93
C PRO A 400 -39.42 -6.34 16.35
N PRO A 401 -39.00 -7.43 17.01
CA PRO A 401 -39.89 -8.34 17.73
C PRO A 401 -40.78 -7.63 18.77
N ASP A 402 -41.99 -8.13 18.99
CA ASP A 402 -43.00 -7.48 19.86
C ASP A 402 -42.56 -7.33 21.33
N ASP A 403 -41.71 -8.22 21.83
CA ASP A 403 -41.08 -8.13 23.16
C ASP A 403 -40.02 -7.01 23.23
N LEU A 404 -39.14 -6.90 22.23
CA LEU A 404 -38.22 -5.75 22.11
C LEU A 404 -38.99 -4.43 21.96
N ALA A 405 -40.03 -4.41 21.14
CA ALA A 405 -40.88 -3.25 20.93
C ALA A 405 -41.57 -2.83 22.24
N ARG A 406 -42.17 -3.78 22.99
CA ARG A 406 -42.76 -3.49 24.31
C ARG A 406 -41.72 -3.01 25.32
N PHE A 407 -40.56 -3.65 25.39
CA PHE A 407 -39.48 -3.24 26.28
C PHE A 407 -39.05 -1.79 26.02
N LEU A 408 -38.82 -1.41 24.75
CA LEU A 408 -38.46 -0.04 24.41
C LEU A 408 -39.52 0.97 24.88
N HIS A 409 -40.81 0.73 24.62
CA HIS A 409 -41.90 1.63 25.03
C HIS A 409 -42.17 1.67 26.54
N ALA A 410 -41.77 0.66 27.32
CA ALA A 410 -42.12 0.52 28.74
C ALA A 410 -41.38 1.48 29.71
N GLY A 411 -40.63 2.48 29.22
CA GLY A 411 -39.89 3.40 30.10
C GLY A 411 -38.84 4.25 29.38
N PRO A 412 -37.86 4.83 30.11
CA PRO A 412 -36.81 5.67 29.52
C PRO A 412 -35.89 4.87 28.58
N PRO A 413 -35.26 5.50 27.57
CA PRO A 413 -34.38 4.82 26.61
C PRO A 413 -33.24 4.04 27.30
N PRO A 414 -33.07 2.74 27.01
CA PRO A 414 -32.07 1.90 27.67
C PRO A 414 -30.63 2.19 27.19
N VAL A 415 -29.64 1.68 27.92
CA VAL A 415 -28.23 1.63 27.51
C VAL A 415 -27.98 0.31 26.76
N TYR A 416 -27.35 0.36 25.58
CA TYR A 416 -26.93 -0.86 24.88
C TYR A 416 -25.56 -1.34 25.39
N ILE A 417 -25.39 -2.65 25.54
CA ILE A 417 -24.13 -3.28 25.98
C ILE A 417 -23.78 -4.43 25.02
N GLY A 418 -22.72 -4.26 24.22
CA GLY A 418 -22.37 -5.13 23.11
C GLY A 418 -20.89 -5.12 22.70
N PHE A 419 -20.10 -6.04 23.24
CA PHE A 419 -18.70 -6.26 22.83
C PHE A 419 -18.52 -6.99 21.48
N GLY A 420 -19.61 -7.39 20.81
CA GLY A 420 -19.54 -8.13 19.55
C GLY A 420 -19.05 -9.57 19.73
N SER A 421 -18.58 -10.21 18.65
CA SER A 421 -18.15 -11.62 18.62
C SER A 421 -16.76 -11.86 19.25
N ILE A 422 -16.49 -11.25 20.41
CA ILE A 422 -15.24 -11.41 21.15
C ILE A 422 -15.37 -12.60 22.10
N VAL A 423 -14.41 -13.53 22.02
CA VAL A 423 -14.28 -14.63 22.98
C VAL A 423 -13.80 -14.07 24.32
N LEU A 424 -14.54 -14.34 25.39
CA LEU A 424 -14.20 -13.91 26.75
C LEU A 424 -13.68 -15.10 27.56
N ASP A 425 -12.65 -14.87 28.38
CA ASP A 425 -12.08 -15.91 29.28
C ASP A 425 -13.08 -16.38 30.35
N ASP A 426 -13.99 -15.50 30.78
CA ASP A 426 -14.98 -15.72 31.85
C ASP A 426 -16.28 -14.92 31.55
N PRO A 427 -17.17 -15.46 30.69
CA PRO A 427 -18.43 -14.81 30.31
C PRO A 427 -19.38 -14.58 31.50
N ASP A 428 -19.38 -15.48 32.49
CA ASP A 428 -20.21 -15.40 33.69
C ASP A 428 -19.84 -14.18 34.55
N LYS A 429 -18.54 -13.96 34.77
CA LYS A 429 -18.04 -12.80 35.53
C LYS A 429 -18.29 -11.49 34.81
N VAL A 430 -18.07 -11.44 33.49
CA VAL A 430 -18.39 -10.24 32.70
C VAL A 430 -19.89 -9.96 32.74
N THR A 431 -20.72 -11.00 32.70
CA THR A 431 -22.18 -10.88 32.85
C THR A 431 -22.57 -10.35 34.23
N ARG A 432 -22.07 -10.92 35.33
CA ARG A 432 -22.29 -10.39 36.70
C ARG A 432 -21.89 -8.92 36.82
N ILE A 433 -20.70 -8.57 36.32
CA ILE A 433 -20.20 -7.18 36.30
C ILE A 433 -21.14 -6.23 35.55
N ILE A 434 -21.75 -6.66 34.44
CA ILE A 434 -22.74 -5.86 33.71
C ILE A 434 -24.03 -5.70 34.53
N LEU A 435 -24.57 -6.80 35.09
CA LEU A 435 -25.81 -6.79 35.87
C LEU A 435 -25.68 -5.88 37.10
N GLU A 436 -24.63 -6.07 37.90
CA GLU A 436 -24.30 -5.24 39.08
C GLU A 436 -24.11 -3.76 38.70
N ALA A 437 -23.44 -3.48 37.56
CA ALA A 437 -23.25 -2.11 37.10
C ALA A 437 -24.60 -1.45 36.76
N VAL A 438 -25.40 -2.10 35.91
CA VAL A 438 -26.72 -1.64 35.47
C VAL A 438 -27.63 -1.38 36.68
N GLU A 439 -27.75 -2.34 37.59
CA GLU A 439 -28.52 -2.21 38.83
C GLU A 439 -28.07 -0.99 39.65
N SER A 440 -26.76 -0.82 39.88
CA SER A 440 -26.23 0.32 40.62
C SER A 440 -26.46 1.68 39.94
N THR A 441 -26.74 1.72 38.64
CA THR A 441 -27.09 2.95 37.92
C THR A 441 -28.59 3.25 37.89
N GLY A 442 -29.45 2.27 38.16
CA GLY A 442 -30.90 2.38 37.95
C GLY A 442 -31.31 2.54 36.47
N ALA A 443 -30.39 2.33 35.52
CA ALA A 443 -30.69 2.42 34.11
C ALA A 443 -31.34 1.12 33.59
N ARG A 444 -32.16 1.24 32.53
CA ARG A 444 -32.58 0.08 31.74
C ARG A 444 -31.47 -0.29 30.76
N ALA A 445 -31.32 -1.57 30.43
CA ALA A 445 -30.26 -2.07 29.55
C ALA A 445 -30.76 -3.02 28.46
N ILE A 446 -30.10 -2.98 27.30
CA ILE A 446 -30.18 -3.99 26.25
C ILE A 446 -28.82 -4.67 26.16
N ILE A 447 -28.74 -5.97 26.48
CA ILE A 447 -27.50 -6.75 26.48
C ILE A 447 -27.50 -7.70 25.29
N SER A 448 -26.44 -7.67 24.48
CA SER A 448 -26.28 -8.61 23.36
C SER A 448 -25.88 -10.00 23.85
N LYS A 449 -26.54 -11.04 23.34
CA LYS A 449 -26.25 -12.47 23.64
C LYS A 449 -24.94 -13.00 23.03
N GLY A 450 -24.23 -12.20 22.21
CA GLY A 450 -23.19 -12.67 21.29
C GLY A 450 -21.92 -13.36 21.85
N TRP A 451 -21.77 -13.43 23.18
CA TRP A 451 -20.69 -14.18 23.88
C TRP A 451 -21.22 -15.02 25.05
N ALA A 452 -22.54 -15.09 25.24
CA ALA A 452 -23.16 -15.69 26.41
C ALA A 452 -24.51 -16.32 26.04
N ASP A 453 -24.56 -17.65 26.06
CA ASP A 453 -25.80 -18.46 26.06
C ASP A 453 -26.58 -18.34 27.39
N LEU A 454 -26.18 -17.37 28.23
CA LEU A 454 -26.78 -17.05 29.52
C LEU A 454 -28.07 -16.26 29.31
N ALA A 455 -29.19 -16.98 29.19
CA ALA A 455 -30.49 -16.43 29.54
C ALA A 455 -30.48 -16.09 31.05
N GLY A 456 -30.05 -14.88 31.39
CA GLY A 456 -30.08 -14.38 32.76
C GLY A 456 -31.51 -14.34 33.31
N SER A 457 -31.63 -14.39 34.64
CA SER A 457 -32.92 -14.28 35.35
C SER A 457 -33.76 -13.10 34.87
N GLU A 458 -35.08 -13.30 34.76
CA GLU A 458 -36.03 -12.26 34.35
C GLU A 458 -35.86 -11.00 35.21
N ASN A 459 -35.64 -9.85 34.55
CA ASN A 459 -35.46 -8.56 35.18
C ASN A 459 -36.10 -7.51 34.27
N GLU A 460 -37.11 -6.79 34.76
CA GLU A 460 -37.92 -5.84 33.98
C GLU A 460 -37.10 -4.70 33.36
N ASN A 461 -35.90 -4.42 33.88
CA ASN A 461 -34.99 -3.40 33.37
C ASN A 461 -33.98 -3.92 32.34
N ILE A 462 -33.96 -5.22 32.01
CA ILE A 462 -32.92 -5.84 31.17
C ILE A 462 -33.53 -6.67 30.05
N TYR A 463 -33.20 -6.33 28.80
CA TYR A 463 -33.60 -7.08 27.62
C TYR A 463 -32.40 -7.75 26.93
N TRP A 464 -32.50 -9.06 26.71
CA TRP A 464 -31.45 -9.87 26.09
C TRP A 464 -31.66 -9.99 24.58
N ILE A 465 -30.92 -9.19 23.80
CA ILE A 465 -31.09 -9.11 22.34
C ILE A 465 -30.20 -10.10 21.59
N GLY A 466 -30.75 -10.71 20.54
CA GLY A 466 -29.97 -11.44 19.52
C GLY A 466 -29.43 -10.50 18.45
N ASP A 467 -29.37 -10.97 17.19
CA ASP A 467 -28.97 -10.13 16.05
C ASP A 467 -29.99 -9.01 15.80
N CYS A 468 -29.51 -7.76 15.82
CA CYS A 468 -30.29 -6.57 15.52
C CYS A 468 -29.38 -5.52 14.84
N PRO A 469 -29.81 -4.86 13.74
CA PRO A 469 -29.00 -3.83 13.08
C PRO A 469 -28.68 -2.67 14.03
N HIS A 470 -27.40 -2.40 14.28
CA HIS A 470 -26.98 -1.28 15.12
C HIS A 470 -27.45 0.07 14.57
N GLU A 471 -27.57 0.20 13.24
CA GLU A 471 -28.05 1.40 12.55
C GLU A 471 -29.52 1.72 12.89
N TRP A 472 -30.32 0.71 13.27
CA TRP A 472 -31.67 0.87 13.79
C TRP A 472 -31.65 0.99 15.32
N LEU A 473 -31.04 0.01 16.01
CA LEU A 473 -31.07 -0.10 17.47
C LEU A 473 -30.53 1.15 18.16
N PHE A 474 -29.45 1.74 17.63
CA PHE A 474 -28.80 2.89 18.25
C PHE A 474 -29.60 4.19 18.10
N GLN A 475 -30.73 4.21 17.39
CA GLN A 475 -31.67 5.34 17.44
C GLN A 475 -32.43 5.35 18.79
N HIS A 476 -32.77 4.17 19.31
CA HIS A 476 -33.71 3.95 20.43
C HIS A 476 -33.06 3.86 21.82
N VAL A 477 -31.74 4.06 21.94
CA VAL A 477 -30.97 3.96 23.19
C VAL A 477 -30.55 5.32 23.74
N ALA A 478 -30.20 5.39 25.01
CA ALA A 478 -29.57 6.57 25.63
C ALA A 478 -28.06 6.62 25.35
N ALA A 479 -27.37 5.49 25.56
CA ALA A 479 -25.92 5.37 25.44
C ALA A 479 -25.50 3.98 24.92
N VAL A 480 -24.24 3.85 24.51
CA VAL A 480 -23.65 2.63 23.93
C VAL A 480 -22.41 2.22 24.74
N VAL A 481 -22.37 0.98 25.23
CA VAL A 481 -21.18 0.34 25.81
C VAL A 481 -20.73 -0.75 24.84
N HIS A 482 -19.51 -0.67 24.31
CA HIS A 482 -19.03 -1.67 23.35
C HIS A 482 -17.50 -1.84 23.37
N HIS A 483 -17.00 -2.74 22.54
CA HIS A 483 -15.58 -3.11 22.46
C HIS A 483 -14.67 -2.05 21.82
N GLY A 484 -15.20 -0.96 21.25
CA GLY A 484 -14.40 0.09 20.60
C GLY A 484 -14.08 -0.10 19.11
N GLY A 485 -14.58 -1.12 18.42
CA GLY A 485 -14.31 -1.33 17.00
C GLY A 485 -14.94 -0.23 16.11
N ALA A 486 -14.15 0.28 15.16
CA ALA A 486 -14.41 1.51 14.39
C ALA A 486 -15.87 1.69 13.91
N GLY A 487 -16.46 0.67 13.28
CA GLY A 487 -17.83 0.75 12.75
C GLY A 487 -18.91 0.88 13.82
N THR A 488 -18.71 0.29 15.00
CA THR A 488 -19.66 0.44 16.12
C THR A 488 -19.50 1.82 16.77
N THR A 489 -18.26 2.30 16.93
CA THR A 489 -17.96 3.68 17.38
C THR A 489 -18.64 4.71 16.47
N ALA A 490 -18.48 4.54 15.15
CA ALA A 490 -19.08 5.39 14.14
C ALA A 490 -20.62 5.37 14.20
N CYS A 491 -21.23 4.20 14.41
CA CYS A 491 -22.68 4.07 14.50
C CYS A 491 -23.25 4.75 15.75
N GLY A 492 -22.60 4.60 16.91
CA GLY A 492 -23.01 5.27 18.16
C GLY A 492 -22.98 6.79 18.03
N LEU A 493 -21.86 7.32 17.54
CA LEU A 493 -21.66 8.76 17.34
C LEU A 493 -22.55 9.35 16.24
N LYS A 494 -22.83 8.63 15.14
CA LYS A 494 -23.78 9.10 14.10
C LYS A 494 -25.19 9.33 14.67
N ASN A 495 -25.59 8.49 15.63
CA ASN A 495 -26.88 8.58 16.32
C ASN A 495 -26.84 9.51 17.55
N GLY A 496 -25.75 10.25 17.77
CA GLY A 496 -25.60 11.18 18.88
C GLY A 496 -25.55 10.52 20.26
N LYS A 497 -25.15 9.24 20.33
CA LYS A 497 -25.17 8.46 21.58
C LYS A 497 -23.80 8.49 22.27
N PRO A 498 -23.73 8.93 23.53
CA PRO A 498 -22.51 8.83 24.33
C PRO A 498 -22.04 7.38 24.43
N THR A 499 -20.73 7.19 24.35
CA THR A 499 -20.13 5.90 24.01
C THR A 499 -19.01 5.52 24.98
N THR A 500 -19.22 4.46 25.77
CA THR A 500 -18.19 3.84 26.63
C THR A 500 -17.50 2.71 25.86
N ILE A 501 -16.16 2.72 25.87
CA ILE A 501 -15.34 1.71 25.17
C ILE A 501 -14.58 0.85 26.18
N VAL A 502 -14.74 -0.47 26.05
CA VAL A 502 -14.06 -1.52 26.82
C VAL A 502 -13.14 -2.28 25.86
N PRO A 503 -11.88 -1.88 25.66
CA PRO A 503 -11.04 -2.46 24.62
C PRO A 503 -10.42 -3.79 25.04
N PHE A 504 -10.33 -4.68 24.05
CA PHE A 504 -9.71 -6.00 24.11
C PHE A 504 -8.41 -6.05 23.30
N PHE A 505 -8.43 -5.54 22.06
CA PHE A 505 -7.27 -5.60 21.16
C PHE A 505 -7.27 -4.54 20.05
N GLY A 506 -6.15 -4.42 19.32
CA GLY A 506 -6.09 -3.71 18.04
C GLY A 506 -6.25 -2.19 18.14
N ASP A 507 -7.15 -1.63 17.34
CA ASP A 507 -7.46 -0.19 17.25
C ASP A 507 -8.45 0.30 18.33
N GLN A 508 -9.08 -0.62 19.06
CA GLN A 508 -10.09 -0.34 20.08
C GLN A 508 -9.62 0.66 21.17
N PRO A 509 -8.38 0.61 21.70
CA PRO A 509 -7.90 1.59 22.66
C PRO A 509 -7.75 2.99 22.06
N PHE A 510 -7.41 3.10 20.77
CA PHE A 510 -7.31 4.38 20.07
C PHE A 510 -8.69 5.04 19.94
N TRP A 511 -9.72 4.30 19.52
CA TRP A 511 -11.09 4.83 19.47
C TRP A 511 -11.60 5.25 20.84
N GLY A 512 -11.34 4.47 21.87
CA GLY A 512 -11.64 4.85 23.25
C GLY A 512 -11.02 6.18 23.66
N GLN A 513 -9.75 6.41 23.32
CA GLN A 513 -9.08 7.68 23.58
C GLN A 513 -9.63 8.83 22.74
N MET A 514 -10.04 8.60 21.48
CA MET A 514 -10.59 9.65 20.62
C MET A 514 -12.00 10.07 21.08
N VAL A 515 -12.87 9.12 21.44
CA VAL A 515 -14.19 9.41 22.02
C VAL A 515 -14.07 10.17 23.33
N ALA A 516 -13.16 9.74 24.23
CA ALA A 516 -12.91 10.42 25.49
C ALA A 516 -12.36 11.84 25.30
N LYS A 517 -11.42 12.03 24.36
CA LYS A 517 -10.85 13.35 24.02
C LYS A 517 -11.89 14.30 23.42
N ALA A 518 -12.90 13.77 22.73
CA ALA A 518 -14.02 14.53 22.18
C ALA A 518 -15.15 14.78 23.21
N GLY A 519 -15.05 14.27 24.44
CA GLY A 519 -16.05 14.43 25.50
C GLY A 519 -17.31 13.57 25.34
N ALA A 520 -17.45 12.82 24.25
CA ALA A 520 -18.61 11.98 23.95
C ALA A 520 -18.61 10.62 24.69
N GLY A 521 -17.72 10.43 25.66
CA GLY A 521 -17.62 9.24 26.49
C GLY A 521 -16.48 9.36 27.52
N PRO A 522 -16.39 8.41 28.47
CA PRO A 522 -15.32 8.36 29.47
C PRO A 522 -14.03 7.76 28.88
N LEU A 523 -12.94 7.83 29.64
CA LEU A 523 -11.70 7.11 29.31
C LEU A 523 -11.96 5.59 29.18
N PRO A 524 -11.33 4.89 28.23
CA PRO A 524 -11.63 3.49 27.96
C PRO A 524 -11.19 2.56 29.11
N ILE A 525 -12.09 1.64 29.50
CA ILE A 525 -11.85 0.69 30.59
C ILE A 525 -11.31 -0.61 29.97
N HIS A 526 -9.99 -0.81 30.01
CA HIS A 526 -9.39 -2.06 29.51
C HIS A 526 -10.04 -3.30 30.14
N HIS A 527 -10.38 -4.31 29.35
CA HIS A 527 -11.21 -5.45 29.78
C HIS A 527 -10.70 -6.16 31.06
N LYS A 528 -9.38 -6.33 31.24
CA LYS A 528 -8.79 -6.94 32.45
C LYS A 528 -8.92 -6.08 33.72
N SER A 529 -9.37 -4.84 33.59
CA SER A 529 -9.63 -3.88 34.66
C SER A 529 -11.12 -3.52 34.78
N LEU A 530 -12.01 -4.22 34.05
CA LEU A 530 -13.46 -4.00 34.12
C LEU A 530 -14.00 -4.49 35.47
N THR A 531 -14.85 -3.68 36.09
CA THR A 531 -15.53 -3.96 37.37
C THR A 531 -16.93 -3.35 37.33
N ALA A 532 -17.85 -3.84 38.15
CA ALA A 532 -19.20 -3.27 38.24
C ALA A 532 -19.16 -1.77 38.57
N ARG A 533 -18.24 -1.37 39.46
CA ARG A 533 -18.03 0.02 39.87
C ARG A 533 -17.63 0.93 38.70
N ASN A 534 -16.51 0.64 38.02
CA ASN A 534 -16.03 1.55 36.97
C ASN A 534 -16.90 1.52 35.71
N LEU A 535 -17.55 0.39 35.41
CA LEU A 535 -18.59 0.32 34.39
C LEU A 535 -19.79 1.20 34.75
N ALA A 536 -20.25 1.19 36.00
CA ALA A 536 -21.34 2.05 36.45
C ALA A 536 -20.95 3.54 36.48
N GLU A 537 -19.72 3.88 36.87
CA GLU A 537 -19.19 5.26 36.78
C GLU A 537 -19.14 5.74 35.31
N ALA A 538 -18.73 4.87 34.38
CA ALA A 538 -18.75 5.15 32.94
C ALA A 538 -20.16 5.28 32.34
N ILE A 539 -21.11 4.43 32.75
CA ILE A 539 -22.52 4.54 32.34
C ILE A 539 -23.11 5.87 32.85
N ARG A 540 -22.87 6.26 34.11
CA ARG A 540 -23.33 7.55 34.65
C ARG A 540 -22.72 8.74 33.90
N PHE A 541 -21.46 8.67 33.46
CA PHE A 541 -20.87 9.69 32.59
C PHE A 541 -21.59 9.76 31.23
N CYS A 542 -21.83 8.62 30.57
CA CYS A 542 -22.55 8.59 29.30
C CYS A 542 -24.03 9.02 29.39
N LEU A 543 -24.61 9.05 30.59
CA LEU A 543 -25.95 9.58 30.86
C LEU A 543 -25.94 11.07 31.28
N SER A 544 -24.79 11.75 31.24
CA SER A 544 -24.69 13.19 31.54
C SER A 544 -25.06 14.07 30.35
N ASN A 545 -25.54 15.29 30.65
CA ASN A 545 -25.92 16.27 29.63
C ASN A 545 -24.73 16.72 28.79
N GLU A 546 -23.54 16.79 29.39
CA GLU A 546 -22.29 17.20 28.75
C GLU A 546 -21.85 16.16 27.72
N ALA A 547 -21.89 14.86 28.08
CA ALA A 547 -21.57 13.78 27.17
C ALA A 547 -22.58 13.69 26.02
N ALA A 548 -23.88 13.84 26.32
CA ALA A 548 -24.95 13.89 25.33
C ALA A 548 -24.79 15.07 24.35
N ALA A 549 -24.48 16.28 24.85
CA ALA A 549 -24.24 17.45 24.01
C ALA A 549 -22.98 17.29 23.12
N ALA A 550 -21.90 16.70 23.65
CA ALA A 550 -20.72 16.39 22.86
C ALA A 550 -21.02 15.38 21.75
N ALA A 551 -21.70 14.28 22.07
CA ALA A 551 -22.10 13.27 21.09
C ALA A 551 -23.06 13.84 20.01
N ALA A 552 -24.03 14.68 20.40
CA ALA A 552 -24.94 15.36 19.46
C ALA A 552 -24.23 16.37 18.54
N SER A 553 -23.21 17.08 19.05
CA SER A 553 -22.38 17.99 18.26
C SER A 553 -21.56 17.24 17.19
N ILE A 554 -21.01 16.09 17.53
CA ILE A 554 -20.32 15.20 16.58
C ILE A 554 -21.32 14.63 15.56
N ALA A 555 -22.49 14.15 16.02
CA ALA A 555 -23.55 13.63 15.14
C ALA A 555 -24.02 14.66 14.10
N THR A 556 -24.21 15.91 14.52
CA THR A 556 -24.66 17.02 13.65
C THR A 556 -23.65 17.28 12.52
N GLN A 557 -22.35 17.19 12.81
CA GLN A 557 -21.29 17.29 11.79
C GLN A 557 -21.27 16.05 10.89
N MET A 558 -21.36 14.85 11.47
CA MET A 558 -21.39 13.58 10.74
C MET A 558 -22.60 13.42 9.81
N GLN A 559 -23.72 14.11 10.08
CA GLN A 559 -24.89 14.14 9.19
C GLN A 559 -24.64 14.94 7.90
N ALA A 560 -23.66 15.85 7.88
CA ALA A 560 -23.22 16.57 6.69
C ALA A 560 -22.10 15.83 5.91
N GLU A 561 -21.58 14.72 6.43
CA GLU A 561 -20.51 13.94 5.80
C GLU A 561 -21.04 12.98 4.72
N VAL A 562 -20.47 13.07 3.52
CA VAL A 562 -20.73 12.17 2.39
C VAL A 562 -19.54 11.23 2.17
N GLY A 563 -19.20 10.45 3.21
CA GLY A 563 -17.91 9.75 3.33
C GLY A 563 -17.52 8.88 2.14
N VAL A 564 -18.47 8.11 1.60
CA VAL A 564 -18.24 7.21 0.46
C VAL A 564 -17.98 8.01 -0.83
N GLN A 565 -18.79 9.04 -1.09
CA GLN A 565 -18.65 9.95 -2.23
C GLN A 565 -17.36 10.79 -2.14
N ALA A 566 -16.99 11.21 -0.92
CA ALA A 566 -15.75 11.92 -0.64
C ALA A 566 -14.51 11.04 -0.86
N ALA A 567 -14.57 9.76 -0.52
CA ALA A 567 -13.49 8.81 -0.84
C ALA A 567 -13.37 8.51 -2.35
N ALA A 568 -14.49 8.29 -3.05
CA ALA A 568 -14.48 8.15 -4.50
C ALA A 568 -13.86 9.39 -5.18
N ARG A 569 -14.27 10.59 -4.75
CA ARG A 569 -13.66 11.86 -5.21
C ARG A 569 -12.18 11.98 -4.85
N SER A 570 -11.78 11.54 -3.66
CA SER A 570 -10.37 11.55 -3.24
C SER A 570 -9.51 10.66 -4.14
N PHE A 571 -10.00 9.46 -4.50
CA PHE A 571 -9.38 8.57 -5.47
C PHE A 571 -9.28 9.24 -6.84
N HIS A 572 -10.39 9.78 -7.37
CA HIS A 572 -10.42 10.51 -8.65
C HIS A 572 -9.44 11.68 -8.72
N LEU A 573 -9.29 12.45 -7.63
CA LEU A 573 -8.36 13.58 -7.49
C LEU A 573 -6.88 13.15 -7.49
N GLN A 574 -6.59 11.90 -7.12
CA GLN A 574 -5.23 11.38 -6.94
C GLN A 574 -4.76 10.51 -8.13
N LEU A 575 -5.63 10.29 -9.13
CA LEU A 575 -5.31 9.59 -10.38
C LEU A 575 -4.58 10.49 -11.40
N PRO A 576 -3.49 10.03 -12.05
CA PRO A 576 -2.79 10.77 -13.11
C PRO A 576 -3.56 10.74 -14.46
N LEU A 577 -4.70 11.44 -14.51
CA LEU A 577 -5.67 11.44 -15.62
C LEU A 577 -5.08 11.56 -17.04
N GLU A 578 -4.15 12.48 -17.27
CA GLU A 578 -3.55 12.73 -18.60
C GLU A 578 -2.76 11.52 -19.13
N LYS A 579 -2.13 10.77 -18.21
CA LYS A 579 -1.41 9.52 -18.51
C LYS A 579 -2.40 8.39 -18.75
N ILE A 580 -3.44 8.30 -17.91
CA ILE A 580 -4.43 7.22 -17.97
C ILE A 580 -5.26 7.25 -19.27
N ARG A 581 -5.62 8.41 -19.82
CA ARG A 581 -6.51 8.46 -21.00
C ARG A 581 -5.86 7.92 -22.28
N CYS A 582 -6.61 7.11 -23.04
CA CYS A 582 -6.29 6.78 -24.43
C CYS A 582 -6.48 7.99 -25.36
N ASP A 583 -5.59 8.15 -26.34
CA ASP A 583 -5.58 9.30 -27.25
C ASP A 583 -6.65 9.20 -28.37
N LEU A 584 -7.17 7.99 -28.64
CA LEU A 584 -8.25 7.77 -29.63
C LEU A 584 -9.63 7.56 -28.99
N ILE A 585 -9.69 7.06 -27.75
CA ILE A 585 -10.94 6.89 -26.98
C ILE A 585 -10.70 7.46 -25.56
N PRO A 586 -10.87 8.77 -25.31
CA PRO A 586 -10.55 9.40 -24.02
C PRO A 586 -11.38 8.89 -22.82
N THR A 587 -12.48 8.17 -23.08
CA THR A 587 -13.31 7.50 -22.09
C THR A 587 -12.78 6.13 -21.64
N GLU A 588 -11.68 5.65 -22.23
CA GLU A 588 -11.05 4.35 -21.95
C GLU A 588 -9.58 4.50 -21.52
N PRO A 589 -9.05 3.57 -20.70
CA PRO A 589 -7.70 3.65 -20.17
C PRO A 589 -6.66 3.18 -21.19
N ALA A 590 -5.59 3.94 -21.36
CA ALA A 590 -4.41 3.58 -22.12
C ALA A 590 -3.64 2.45 -21.43
N VAL A 591 -3.45 1.34 -22.13
CA VAL A 591 -2.65 0.19 -21.65
C VAL A 591 -1.59 -0.26 -22.65
N TRP A 592 -1.57 0.38 -23.83
CA TRP A 592 -0.63 0.17 -24.92
C TRP A 592 -0.04 1.50 -25.43
N SER A 593 1.18 1.45 -25.96
CA SER A 593 1.82 2.54 -26.70
C SER A 593 2.26 2.05 -28.07
N TYR A 594 1.79 2.70 -29.13
CA TYR A 594 2.14 2.40 -30.51
C TYR A 594 3.28 3.30 -30.98
N THR A 595 4.40 2.71 -31.43
CA THR A 595 5.68 3.44 -31.61
C THR A 595 6.12 3.64 -33.07
N LYS A 596 5.19 3.58 -34.04
CA LYS A 596 5.49 3.86 -35.47
C LYS A 596 5.17 5.30 -35.88
N THR A 597 4.35 6.00 -35.09
CA THR A 597 3.94 7.41 -35.27
C THR A 597 5.03 8.38 -34.80
N LYS A 598 5.01 9.63 -35.28
CA LYS A 598 6.02 10.68 -34.92
C LYS A 598 6.07 10.96 -33.41
N ARG A 599 4.93 10.85 -32.73
CA ARG A 599 4.80 10.79 -31.27
C ARG A 599 4.17 9.43 -30.92
N PRO A 600 4.64 8.71 -29.88
CA PRO A 600 4.02 7.46 -29.47
C PRO A 600 2.54 7.67 -29.10
N LEU A 601 1.65 6.86 -29.67
CA LEU A 601 0.20 6.98 -29.49
C LEU A 601 -0.26 6.07 -28.34
N LYS A 602 -1.00 6.60 -27.36
CA LYS A 602 -1.56 5.84 -26.23
C LYS A 602 -2.89 5.19 -26.63
N LEU A 603 -2.95 3.86 -26.59
CA LEU A 603 -4.12 3.07 -27.00
C LEU A 603 -4.70 2.28 -25.83
N SER A 604 -6.03 2.23 -25.76
CA SER A 604 -6.77 1.37 -24.83
C SER A 604 -6.86 -0.07 -25.33
N LYS A 605 -7.36 -0.96 -24.46
CA LYS A 605 -7.64 -2.37 -24.77
C LYS A 605 -8.50 -2.50 -26.03
N LEU A 606 -9.62 -1.76 -26.05
CA LEU A 606 -10.59 -1.71 -27.16
C LEU A 606 -10.01 -1.03 -28.42
N ALA A 607 -9.39 0.15 -28.28
CA ALA A 607 -8.84 0.88 -29.42
C ALA A 607 -7.75 0.08 -30.16
N ALA A 608 -6.87 -0.59 -29.42
CA ALA A 608 -5.82 -1.42 -30.02
C ALA A 608 -6.40 -2.59 -30.82
N GLU A 609 -7.40 -3.31 -30.29
CA GLU A 609 -7.98 -4.47 -31.00
C GLU A 609 -8.85 -4.04 -32.20
N MET A 610 -9.55 -2.90 -32.13
CA MET A 610 -10.20 -2.29 -33.30
C MET A 610 -9.21 -2.04 -34.44
N MET A 611 -8.08 -1.38 -34.14
CA MET A 611 -7.06 -1.03 -35.14
C MET A 611 -6.24 -2.23 -35.64
N LEU A 612 -6.15 -3.30 -34.85
CA LEU A 612 -5.57 -4.59 -35.27
C LEU A 612 -6.52 -5.33 -36.22
N SER A 613 -7.83 -5.31 -35.94
CA SER A 613 -8.87 -5.93 -36.77
C SER A 613 -8.98 -5.28 -38.15
N ASP A 614 -8.91 -3.95 -38.20
CA ASP A 614 -8.84 -3.14 -39.44
C ASP A 614 -7.46 -3.23 -40.16
N SER A 615 -6.49 -3.94 -39.59
CA SER A 615 -5.08 -3.97 -40.05
C SER A 615 -4.36 -2.59 -40.10
N SER A 616 -4.99 -1.52 -39.58
CA SER A 616 -4.44 -0.18 -39.47
C SER A 616 -3.14 -0.12 -38.63
N ILE A 617 -2.95 -1.02 -37.68
CA ILE A 617 -1.69 -1.18 -36.93
C ILE A 617 -1.17 -2.62 -36.95
N ASN A 618 0.11 -2.79 -36.62
CA ASN A 618 0.74 -4.11 -36.47
C ASN A 618 1.27 -4.29 -35.05
N VAL A 619 0.94 -5.44 -34.45
CA VAL A 619 1.28 -5.81 -33.06
C VAL A 619 2.77 -5.67 -32.72
N LYS A 620 3.69 -5.84 -33.69
CA LYS A 620 5.15 -5.69 -33.45
C LYS A 620 5.61 -4.27 -33.08
N HIS A 621 4.73 -3.27 -33.26
CA HIS A 621 4.96 -1.87 -32.89
C HIS A 621 4.12 -1.43 -31.69
N LEU A 622 3.33 -2.34 -31.11
CA LEU A 622 2.55 -2.14 -29.90
C LEU A 622 3.40 -2.59 -28.70
N LYS A 623 3.56 -1.72 -27.70
CA LYS A 623 4.27 -2.02 -26.44
C LYS A 623 3.32 -1.83 -25.26
N PRO A 624 3.44 -2.58 -24.17
CA PRO A 624 2.72 -2.27 -22.94
C PRO A 624 2.98 -0.83 -22.50
N TYR A 625 1.93 -0.12 -22.12
CA TYR A 625 2.01 1.19 -21.48
C TYR A 625 1.77 1.06 -19.97
N GLU A 626 2.44 1.94 -19.22
CA GLU A 626 2.39 2.04 -17.77
C GLU A 626 1.88 3.46 -17.47
N SER A 627 0.65 3.59 -16.96
CA SER A 627 0.02 4.88 -16.65
C SER A 627 0.60 5.52 -15.39
N ASN A 628 1.14 4.70 -14.49
CA ASN A 628 1.85 5.12 -13.28
C ASN A 628 2.94 4.10 -12.90
N THR A 629 4.17 4.31 -13.35
CA THR A 629 5.31 3.45 -12.97
C THR A 629 5.79 3.76 -11.55
N LEU A 630 5.70 2.78 -10.64
CA LEU A 630 6.25 2.87 -9.29
C LEU A 630 7.72 2.45 -9.28
N HIS A 631 8.61 3.41 -9.08
CA HIS A 631 10.06 3.21 -9.10
C HIS A 631 10.62 2.99 -7.69
N LEU A 632 11.21 1.82 -7.47
CA LEU A 632 11.94 1.49 -6.25
C LEU A 632 13.44 1.61 -6.50
N ASP A 633 13.96 2.83 -6.36
CA ASP A 633 15.39 3.08 -6.28
C ASP A 633 15.87 2.77 -4.85
N VAL A 634 16.90 1.93 -4.72
CA VAL A 634 17.41 1.41 -3.44
C VAL A 634 18.27 2.48 -2.77
N THR A 635 17.66 3.35 -1.95
CA THR A 635 18.41 4.38 -1.23
C THR A 635 19.02 3.77 0.03
N ARG A 636 20.29 3.36 -0.02
CA ARG A 636 21.00 2.85 1.18
C ARG A 636 21.42 4.00 2.08
N TRP A 637 20.73 4.14 3.21
CA TRP A 637 21.00 5.17 4.21
C TRP A 637 22.09 4.74 5.21
N ASP A 638 22.78 5.75 5.73
CA ASP A 638 23.86 5.69 6.73
C ASP A 638 25.24 5.14 6.27
N PRO A 639 26.36 5.84 6.56
CA PRO A 639 27.71 5.39 6.19
C PRO A 639 28.16 4.08 6.86
N ILE A 640 27.62 3.70 8.02
CA ILE A 640 28.00 2.45 8.71
C ILE A 640 27.45 1.24 7.93
N SER A 641 26.24 1.35 7.37
CA SER A 641 25.69 0.32 6.48
C SER A 641 26.42 0.26 5.12
N GLY A 642 26.97 1.39 4.68
CA GLY A 642 27.77 1.54 3.46
C GLY A 642 29.28 1.27 3.59
N GLY A 643 29.79 0.95 4.79
CA GLY A 643 31.20 0.57 5.01
C GLY A 643 32.20 1.72 5.25
N ALA A 644 31.79 2.82 5.89
CA ALA A 644 32.59 4.05 6.07
C ALA A 644 34.03 3.87 6.60
N SER A 645 34.27 2.90 7.49
CA SER A 645 35.61 2.62 8.01
C SER A 645 36.57 2.07 6.93
N ALA A 646 36.05 1.32 5.95
CA ALA A 646 36.82 0.89 4.79
C ALA A 646 37.07 2.06 3.82
N VAL A 647 36.11 2.98 3.65
CA VAL A 647 36.20 4.08 2.68
C VAL A 647 37.43 4.97 2.89
N MET A 648 37.78 5.31 4.14
CA MET A 648 38.96 6.15 4.40
C MET A 648 40.27 5.46 4.01
N GLY A 649 40.45 4.18 4.35
CA GLY A 649 41.62 3.40 3.95
C GLY A 649 41.69 3.19 2.44
N THR A 650 40.57 2.71 1.86
CA THR A 650 40.48 2.45 0.42
C THR A 650 40.69 3.71 -0.43
N ALA A 651 40.34 4.91 0.04
CA ALA A 651 40.64 6.15 -0.69
C ALA A 651 42.16 6.45 -0.79
N VAL A 652 42.92 6.15 0.27
CA VAL A 652 44.39 6.29 0.28
C VAL A 652 45.02 5.23 -0.63
N ASP A 653 44.60 3.96 -0.48
CA ASP A 653 45.10 2.84 -1.30
C ASP A 653 44.73 2.98 -2.79
N MET A 654 43.54 3.53 -3.08
CA MET A 654 43.13 3.85 -4.45
C MET A 654 43.96 4.98 -5.05
N THR A 655 44.49 5.92 -4.26
CA THR A 655 45.37 6.98 -4.79
C THR A 655 46.68 6.37 -5.32
N GLY A 656 47.27 5.41 -4.59
CA GLY A 656 48.39 4.60 -5.09
C GLY A 656 48.01 3.73 -6.29
N SER A 657 46.82 3.11 -6.25
CA SER A 657 46.35 2.20 -7.30
C SER A 657 46.02 2.90 -8.62
N ILE A 658 45.42 4.11 -8.57
CA ILE A 658 45.12 4.94 -9.74
C ILE A 658 46.42 5.45 -10.37
N THR A 659 47.38 5.89 -9.54
CA THR A 659 48.73 6.24 -10.02
C THR A 659 49.33 5.04 -10.77
N GLY A 660 49.27 3.85 -10.18
CA GLY A 660 49.70 2.61 -10.83
C GLY A 660 48.94 2.24 -12.11
N MET A 661 47.64 2.53 -12.21
CA MET A 661 46.86 2.27 -13.45
C MET A 661 47.17 3.27 -14.56
N VAL A 662 47.63 4.48 -14.25
CA VAL A 662 48.06 5.47 -15.26
C VAL A 662 49.52 5.24 -15.68
N THR A 663 50.41 4.90 -14.75
CA THR A 663 51.83 4.68 -15.09
C THR A 663 52.08 3.30 -15.71
N LYS A 664 51.51 2.20 -15.19
CA LYS A 664 51.83 0.84 -15.68
C LYS A 664 51.62 0.64 -17.19
N PRO A 665 50.56 1.14 -17.86
CA PRO A 665 50.43 1.02 -19.31
C PRO A 665 51.53 1.80 -20.07
N VAL A 666 51.95 2.96 -19.54
CA VAL A 666 53.03 3.77 -20.09
C VAL A 666 54.39 3.10 -19.86
N ASP A 667 54.59 2.47 -18.70
CA ASP A 667 55.84 1.81 -18.34
C ASP A 667 56.00 0.44 -19.00
N GLU A 668 54.91 -0.33 -19.18
CA GLU A 668 54.87 -1.54 -20.00
C GLU A 668 55.09 -1.20 -21.48
N TYR A 669 54.54 -0.08 -21.97
CA TYR A 669 54.80 0.42 -23.32
C TYR A 669 56.27 0.86 -23.51
N LYS A 670 56.87 1.55 -22.53
CA LYS A 670 58.32 1.84 -22.51
C LYS A 670 59.14 0.55 -22.47
N ALA A 671 58.79 -0.42 -21.63
CA ALA A 671 59.48 -1.70 -21.54
C ALA A 671 59.33 -2.53 -22.83
N HIS A 672 58.21 -2.41 -23.55
CA HIS A 672 58.01 -3.00 -24.87
C HIS A 672 58.84 -2.27 -25.94
N GLN A 673 58.89 -0.93 -25.93
CA GLN A 673 59.80 -0.13 -26.77
C GLN A 673 61.27 -0.51 -26.55
N HIS A 674 61.72 -0.59 -25.29
CA HIS A 674 63.09 -1.01 -24.95
C HIS A 674 63.40 -2.46 -25.37
N ARG A 675 62.48 -3.41 -25.17
CA ARG A 675 62.63 -4.78 -25.67
C ARG A 675 62.77 -4.79 -27.20
N LYS A 676 61.92 -4.05 -27.92
CA LYS A 676 61.95 -3.96 -29.38
C LYS A 676 63.20 -3.25 -29.93
N GLU A 677 63.76 -2.29 -29.19
CA GLU A 677 65.01 -1.62 -29.52
C GLU A 677 66.25 -2.50 -29.22
N GLN A 678 66.25 -3.26 -28.12
CA GLN A 678 67.25 -4.30 -27.87
C GLN A 678 67.20 -5.41 -28.93
N GLU A 679 66.00 -5.79 -29.37
CA GLU A 679 65.78 -6.77 -30.43
C GLU A 679 66.25 -6.24 -31.79
N ARG A 680 65.95 -4.98 -32.15
CA ARG A 680 66.56 -4.29 -33.30
C ARG A 680 68.09 -4.27 -33.23
N ARG A 681 68.68 -4.01 -32.07
CA ARG A 681 70.16 -4.00 -31.89
C ARG A 681 70.76 -5.39 -32.01
N ARG A 682 70.10 -6.44 -31.49
CA ARG A 682 70.49 -7.84 -31.69
C ARG A 682 70.38 -8.26 -33.16
N LEU A 683 69.31 -7.88 -33.85
CA LEU A 683 69.12 -8.15 -35.27
C LEU A 683 70.11 -7.37 -36.15
N ALA A 684 70.45 -6.13 -35.79
CA ALA A 684 71.49 -5.36 -36.47
C ALA A 684 72.90 -5.95 -36.27
N ALA A 685 73.19 -6.49 -35.07
CA ALA A 685 74.43 -7.22 -34.82
C ALA A 685 74.47 -8.59 -35.53
N ALA A 686 73.35 -9.30 -35.61
CA ALA A 686 73.27 -10.53 -36.42
C ALA A 686 73.42 -10.25 -37.94
N ALA A 687 72.98 -9.07 -38.39
CA ALA A 687 73.05 -8.65 -39.79
C ALA A 687 74.45 -8.18 -40.25
N SER A 688 75.45 -8.01 -39.37
CA SER A 688 76.84 -7.84 -39.79
C SER A 688 77.51 -9.15 -40.21
N ASP A 689 77.02 -10.29 -39.70
CA ASP A 689 77.77 -11.56 -39.73
C ASP A 689 77.32 -12.52 -40.86
N THR A 690 76.32 -12.14 -41.67
CA THR A 690 75.76 -13.01 -42.74
C THR A 690 75.69 -12.36 -44.13
N ALA A 691 76.76 -11.70 -44.55
CA ALA A 691 76.97 -11.28 -45.93
C ALA A 691 77.42 -12.45 -46.84
N SER A 692 76.56 -13.46 -47.10
CA SER A 692 76.91 -14.57 -48.01
C SER A 692 75.73 -15.23 -48.75
N VAL A 693 75.88 -15.33 -50.08
CA VAL A 693 75.25 -16.26 -51.05
C VAL A 693 73.71 -16.32 -51.19
N LYS A 694 73.26 -15.64 -52.26
CA LYS A 694 72.11 -15.88 -53.15
C LYS A 694 71.59 -17.34 -53.27
N SER A 695 70.28 -17.55 -53.51
CA SER A 695 69.69 -17.74 -54.88
C SER A 695 68.33 -18.49 -54.94
N ALA A 696 67.54 -18.16 -55.98
CA ALA A 696 66.57 -18.97 -56.75
C ALA A 696 65.19 -19.48 -56.19
N ALA A 697 64.16 -19.18 -57.01
CA ALA A 697 63.01 -20.02 -57.44
C ALA A 697 61.71 -20.20 -56.59
N THR A 698 60.59 -19.83 -57.25
CA THR A 698 59.20 -20.39 -57.34
C THR A 698 58.74 -21.55 -56.43
N ASP A 699 57.46 -21.70 -56.05
CA ASP A 699 56.23 -21.47 -56.86
C ASP A 699 54.94 -21.12 -56.03
N ARG A 700 53.80 -21.04 -56.73
CA ARG A 700 52.40 -20.66 -56.34
C ARG A 700 51.87 -21.07 -54.96
N GLY A 701 50.99 -20.20 -54.43
CA GLY A 701 49.94 -20.56 -53.45
C GLY A 701 49.10 -19.36 -53.02
N GLY A 702 47.87 -19.21 -53.53
CA GLY A 702 46.99 -18.07 -53.23
C GLY A 702 45.99 -18.35 -52.10
N ALA A 703 45.82 -17.41 -51.16
CA ALA A 703 44.81 -17.47 -50.11
C ALA A 703 44.20 -16.09 -49.78
N SER A 704 42.92 -16.07 -49.41
CA SER A 704 42.12 -14.85 -49.19
C SER A 704 42.58 -14.03 -47.97
N ALA A 705 42.57 -12.70 -48.10
CA ALA A 705 42.89 -11.77 -47.02
C ALA A 705 41.78 -11.73 -45.95
N ALA A 706 42.00 -12.43 -44.83
CA ALA A 706 41.09 -12.41 -43.69
C ALA A 706 41.08 -11.04 -42.98
N LYS A 707 39.91 -10.40 -42.86
CA LYS A 707 39.75 -9.15 -42.10
C LYS A 707 39.93 -9.41 -40.60
N SER A 708 40.92 -8.78 -39.98
CA SER A 708 41.14 -8.87 -38.53
C SER A 708 39.94 -8.27 -37.75
N PRO A 709 39.41 -8.93 -36.70
CA PRO A 709 38.26 -8.41 -35.97
C PRO A 709 38.60 -7.10 -35.25
N SER A 710 37.64 -6.17 -35.26
CA SER A 710 37.77 -4.87 -34.59
C SER A 710 37.91 -5.01 -33.08
N LEU A 711 38.53 -4.00 -32.45
CA LEU A 711 38.85 -4.01 -31.01
C LEU A 711 37.60 -4.25 -30.14
N ALA A 712 36.45 -3.66 -30.51
CA ALA A 712 35.18 -3.85 -29.83
C ALA A 712 34.71 -5.32 -29.82
N GLY A 713 34.81 -6.03 -30.95
CA GLY A 713 34.43 -7.44 -31.03
C GLY A 713 35.32 -8.34 -30.17
N LYS A 714 36.61 -8.01 -30.06
CA LYS A 714 37.56 -8.73 -29.18
C LYS A 714 37.28 -8.48 -27.70
N MET A 715 36.88 -7.26 -27.31
CA MET A 715 36.48 -6.97 -25.93
C MET A 715 35.20 -7.72 -25.53
N VAL A 716 34.15 -7.71 -26.36
CA VAL A 716 32.89 -8.43 -26.09
C VAL A 716 33.13 -9.95 -25.93
N GLY A 717 33.96 -10.54 -26.80
CA GLY A 717 34.32 -11.96 -26.70
C GLY A 717 35.14 -12.33 -25.47
N ALA A 718 35.96 -11.41 -24.95
CA ALA A 718 36.73 -11.61 -23.72
C ALA A 718 35.82 -11.58 -22.48
N SER A 719 34.93 -10.59 -22.37
CA SER A 719 34.00 -10.46 -21.23
C SER A 719 33.05 -11.65 -21.10
N ALA A 720 32.64 -12.27 -22.21
CA ALA A 720 31.78 -13.45 -22.17
C ALA A 720 32.46 -14.69 -21.56
N LYS A 721 33.79 -14.84 -21.74
CA LYS A 721 34.52 -16.04 -21.29
C LYS A 721 34.87 -16.07 -19.80
N SER A 722 34.96 -14.93 -19.12
CA SER A 722 35.26 -14.90 -17.67
C SER A 722 34.04 -15.14 -16.77
N ILE A 723 32.82 -15.11 -17.32
CA ILE A 723 31.56 -15.20 -16.56
C ILE A 723 31.11 -16.65 -16.33
N GLY A 724 31.54 -17.60 -17.16
CA GLY A 724 30.97 -18.95 -17.24
C GLY A 724 31.30 -19.93 -16.10
N GLY A 725 32.05 -19.52 -15.06
CA GLY A 725 32.60 -20.44 -14.05
C GLY A 725 32.20 -20.19 -12.59
N ILE A 726 31.37 -19.18 -12.30
CA ILE A 726 31.00 -18.79 -10.93
C ILE A 726 29.47 -18.69 -10.80
N ALA A 727 28.92 -19.15 -9.67
CA ALA A 727 27.48 -19.12 -9.41
C ALA A 727 26.89 -17.70 -9.57
N PRO A 728 25.80 -17.50 -10.35
CA PRO A 728 25.30 -16.17 -10.71
C PRO A 728 25.00 -15.24 -9.52
N THR A 729 24.58 -15.80 -8.39
CA THR A 729 24.26 -15.07 -7.16
C THR A 729 25.48 -14.41 -6.53
N ALA A 730 26.64 -15.08 -6.52
CA ALA A 730 27.87 -14.54 -5.95
C ALA A 730 28.43 -13.38 -6.78
N LEU A 731 28.37 -13.51 -8.11
CA LEU A 731 28.82 -12.46 -9.04
C LEU A 731 27.98 -11.18 -8.89
N LYS A 732 26.66 -11.31 -8.71
CA LYS A 732 25.77 -10.16 -8.44
C LYS A 732 26.18 -9.40 -7.18
N GLY A 733 26.44 -10.11 -6.08
CA GLY A 733 26.81 -9.52 -4.80
C GLY A 733 28.09 -8.68 -4.89
N MET A 734 29.16 -9.28 -5.42
CA MET A 734 30.48 -8.64 -5.43
C MET A 734 30.66 -7.57 -6.53
N VAL A 735 30.05 -7.76 -7.72
CA VAL A 735 30.30 -6.88 -8.88
C VAL A 735 29.24 -5.78 -9.03
N VAL A 736 28.01 -6.00 -8.54
CA VAL A 736 26.91 -5.04 -8.67
C VAL A 736 26.48 -4.51 -7.30
N ASP A 737 26.07 -5.39 -6.38
CA ASP A 737 25.37 -4.93 -5.17
C ASP A 737 26.27 -4.16 -4.20
N ILE A 738 27.55 -4.51 -4.06
CA ILE A 738 28.52 -3.82 -3.19
C ILE A 738 28.97 -2.47 -3.78
N PRO A 739 29.46 -2.36 -5.04
CA PRO A 739 29.83 -1.07 -5.63
C PRO A 739 28.65 -0.10 -5.73
N LEU A 740 27.44 -0.60 -5.98
CA LEU A 740 26.23 0.20 -5.99
C LEU A 740 25.85 0.69 -4.59
N ALA A 741 25.92 -0.17 -3.56
CA ALA A 741 25.73 0.23 -2.16
C ALA A 741 26.63 1.40 -1.76
N LEU A 742 27.92 1.29 -2.09
CA LEU A 742 28.92 2.30 -1.78
C LEU A 742 28.68 3.60 -2.56
N THR A 743 28.29 3.51 -3.83
CA THR A 743 27.90 4.67 -4.66
C THR A 743 26.70 5.41 -4.05
N GLU A 744 25.64 4.67 -3.71
CA GLU A 744 24.37 5.22 -3.23
C GLU A 744 24.50 5.79 -1.81
N GLY A 745 25.20 5.08 -0.92
CA GLY A 745 25.51 5.57 0.42
C GLY A 745 26.33 6.85 0.40
N LEU A 746 27.40 6.92 -0.42
CA LEU A 746 28.21 8.13 -0.59
C LEU A 746 27.40 9.29 -1.19
N ARG A 747 26.50 9.01 -2.14
CA ARG A 747 25.59 10.00 -2.74
C ARG A 747 24.55 10.52 -1.73
N ALA A 748 24.19 9.72 -0.72
CA ALA A 748 23.24 10.11 0.33
C ALA A 748 23.86 10.99 1.43
N VAL A 749 25.17 10.86 1.72
CA VAL A 749 25.81 11.55 2.87
C VAL A 749 25.53 13.06 2.97
N PRO A 750 25.56 13.86 1.87
CA PRO A 750 25.24 15.29 1.94
C PRO A 750 23.87 15.62 2.53
N GLY A 751 22.89 14.72 2.40
CA GLY A 751 21.57 14.87 2.99
C GLY A 751 21.57 14.95 4.53
N HIS A 752 22.53 14.28 5.19
CA HIS A 752 22.59 14.23 6.66
C HIS A 752 23.01 15.56 7.32
N TYR A 753 23.60 16.49 6.58
CA TYR A 753 23.97 17.83 7.07
C TYR A 753 23.24 18.99 6.38
N GLY A 754 22.13 18.69 5.69
CA GLY A 754 21.18 19.67 5.15
C GLY A 754 21.43 20.12 3.71
N ASP A 755 22.29 19.44 2.95
CA ASP A 755 22.38 19.65 1.51
C ASP A 755 21.34 18.77 0.77
N ARG A 756 21.02 19.08 -0.49
CA ARG A 756 20.09 18.28 -1.32
C ARG A 756 20.86 17.53 -2.42
N PRO A 757 21.09 16.20 -2.29
CA PRO A 757 21.73 15.42 -3.35
C PRO A 757 21.00 15.55 -4.69
N ARG A 758 21.75 15.77 -5.79
CA ARG A 758 21.14 15.86 -7.12
C ARG A 758 20.53 14.53 -7.56
N ASP A 759 19.39 14.63 -8.25
CA ASP A 759 18.97 13.54 -9.12
C ASP A 759 19.69 13.60 -10.47
N ASN A 760 20.26 12.46 -10.86
CA ASN A 760 20.93 12.24 -12.13
C ASN A 760 20.05 11.43 -13.10
N GLY A 761 18.89 10.97 -12.67
CA GLY A 761 17.98 10.07 -13.37
C GLY A 761 18.20 8.60 -13.01
N GLN A 762 17.34 7.76 -13.56
CA GLN A 762 17.21 6.36 -13.18
C GLN A 762 17.96 5.40 -14.10
N VAL A 763 18.33 4.23 -13.55
CA VAL A 763 18.90 3.11 -14.30
C VAL A 763 17.80 2.10 -14.62
N THR A 764 17.38 2.04 -15.88
CA THR A 764 16.39 1.10 -16.43
C THR A 764 17.02 0.02 -17.33
N GLY A 765 18.22 0.29 -17.85
CA GLY A 765 19.07 -0.63 -18.63
C GLY A 765 20.48 -0.06 -18.83
N PHE A 766 21.32 -0.73 -19.63
CA PHE A 766 22.74 -0.36 -19.79
C PHE A 766 22.95 1.10 -20.25
N VAL A 767 22.23 1.56 -21.27
CA VAL A 767 22.38 2.93 -21.83
C VAL A 767 22.05 4.00 -20.78
N SER A 768 20.96 3.81 -20.02
CA SER A 768 20.64 4.70 -18.90
C SER A 768 21.67 4.59 -17.76
N GLY A 769 22.23 3.40 -17.51
CA GLY A 769 23.30 3.20 -16.54
C GLY A 769 24.55 4.02 -16.86
N ALA A 770 24.97 4.02 -18.13
CA ALA A 770 26.06 4.87 -18.61
C ALA A 770 25.72 6.38 -18.55
N ALA A 771 24.48 6.78 -18.82
CA ALA A 771 24.06 8.17 -18.72
C ALA A 771 24.03 8.69 -17.26
N VAL A 772 23.52 7.88 -16.32
CA VAL A 772 23.50 8.20 -14.89
C VAL A 772 24.91 8.17 -14.30
N ALA A 773 25.77 7.26 -14.74
CA ALA A 773 27.19 7.22 -14.43
C ALA A 773 27.90 8.53 -14.83
N GLY A 774 27.80 8.94 -16.10
CA GLY A 774 28.45 10.15 -16.60
C GLY A 774 27.98 11.42 -15.88
N LYS A 775 26.68 11.54 -15.61
CA LYS A 775 26.12 12.64 -14.81
C LYS A 775 26.59 12.63 -13.36
N THR A 776 26.62 11.46 -12.70
CA THR A 776 27.05 11.35 -11.29
C THR A 776 28.54 11.64 -11.15
N PHE A 777 29.36 11.22 -12.13
CA PHE A 777 30.77 11.60 -12.19
C PHE A 777 30.94 13.12 -12.37
N ALA A 778 30.35 13.70 -13.42
CA ALA A 778 30.51 15.12 -13.74
C ALA A 778 30.02 16.04 -12.61
N TRP A 779 28.81 15.81 -12.09
CA TRP A 779 28.27 16.61 -10.98
C TRP A 779 28.90 16.27 -9.64
N GLY A 780 29.31 15.02 -9.40
CA GLY A 780 29.98 14.63 -8.15
C GLY A 780 31.29 15.38 -7.92
N PHE A 781 32.11 15.50 -8.97
CA PHE A 781 33.34 16.31 -8.91
C PHE A 781 33.06 17.82 -8.95
N ALA A 782 32.17 18.30 -9.81
CA ALA A 782 31.87 19.73 -9.90
C ALA A 782 31.29 20.29 -8.60
N ASP A 783 30.31 19.60 -8.00
CA ASP A 783 29.71 20.03 -6.73
C ASP A 783 30.71 19.87 -5.59
N GLY A 784 31.41 18.72 -5.50
CA GLY A 784 32.39 18.45 -4.46
C GLY A 784 33.53 19.47 -4.41
N LEU A 785 34.03 19.92 -5.57
CA LEU A 785 35.01 21.02 -5.65
C LEU A 785 34.39 22.37 -5.30
N SER A 786 33.14 22.63 -5.71
CA SER A 786 32.45 23.89 -5.38
C SER A 786 32.13 24.03 -3.88
N ASP A 787 31.82 22.92 -3.20
CA ASP A 787 31.43 22.91 -1.79
C ASP A 787 32.55 23.39 -0.86
N LEU A 788 33.82 23.24 -1.26
CA LEU A 788 34.99 23.80 -0.57
C LEU A 788 34.95 25.33 -0.42
N VAL A 789 34.16 26.02 -1.25
CA VAL A 789 33.99 27.49 -1.22
C VAL A 789 32.55 27.87 -0.88
N VAL A 790 31.57 27.15 -1.45
CA VAL A 790 30.15 27.42 -1.29
C VAL A 790 29.64 27.10 0.11
N GLN A 791 30.09 26.01 0.74
CA GLN A 791 29.63 25.66 2.10
C GLN A 791 30.22 26.60 3.18
N PRO A 792 31.52 26.98 3.16
CA PRO A 792 32.04 28.06 4.00
C PRO A 792 31.30 29.38 3.81
N TYR A 793 31.01 29.79 2.58
CA TYR A 793 30.33 31.05 2.29
C TYR A 793 28.87 31.05 2.81
N LYS A 794 28.10 29.99 2.55
CA LYS A 794 26.74 29.83 3.10
C LYS A 794 26.77 29.84 4.63
N GLY A 795 27.67 29.07 5.23
CA GLY A 795 27.84 29.03 6.68
C GLY A 795 28.21 30.39 7.27
N ALA A 796 29.13 31.12 6.65
CA ALA A 796 29.53 32.46 7.07
C ALA A 796 28.37 33.46 7.04
N ARG A 797 27.48 33.34 6.04
CA ARG A 797 26.27 34.17 5.91
C ARG A 797 25.19 33.79 6.93
N ASP A 798 25.02 32.49 7.20
CA ASP A 798 23.88 31.95 7.94
C ASP A 798 24.12 31.83 9.46
N GLU A 799 25.37 31.63 9.92
CA GLU A 799 25.75 31.59 11.34
C GLU A 799 27.09 32.30 11.67
N GLY A 800 27.55 33.23 10.82
CA GLY A 800 28.79 33.97 11.05
C GLY A 800 30.04 33.09 11.08
N ALA A 801 31.06 33.48 11.86
CA ALA A 801 32.35 32.77 11.91
C ALA A 801 32.23 31.29 12.33
N LEU A 802 31.30 30.96 13.25
CA LEU A 802 31.04 29.57 13.64
C LEU A 802 30.44 28.76 12.48
N GLY A 803 29.52 29.38 11.73
CA GLY A 803 28.96 28.81 10.51
C GLY A 803 30.01 28.63 9.42
N ALA A 804 30.96 29.54 9.26
CA ALA A 804 32.06 29.41 8.30
C ALA A 804 32.90 28.16 8.58
N VAL A 805 33.26 27.90 9.84
CA VAL A 805 34.00 26.70 10.27
C VAL A 805 33.18 25.42 10.04
N LYS A 806 31.89 25.42 10.40
CA LYS A 806 30.96 24.32 10.06
C LYS A 806 30.88 24.10 8.54
N GLY A 807 30.92 25.18 7.77
CA GLY A 807 30.90 25.18 6.31
C GLY A 807 32.16 24.57 5.70
N VAL A 808 33.35 24.81 6.26
CA VAL A 808 34.61 24.13 5.85
C VAL A 808 34.50 22.62 6.10
N ALA A 809 34.01 22.20 7.26
CA ALA A 809 33.80 20.79 7.57
C ALA A 809 32.80 20.13 6.60
N LYS A 810 31.66 20.79 6.31
CA LYS A 810 30.69 20.35 5.30
C LYS A 810 31.32 20.28 3.90
N GLY A 811 32.16 21.25 3.54
CA GLY A 811 32.85 21.31 2.24
C GLY A 811 33.80 20.14 2.01
N ILE A 812 34.60 19.79 3.02
CA ILE A 812 35.53 18.64 2.96
C ILE A 812 34.77 17.32 2.88
N VAL A 813 33.70 17.13 3.68
CA VAL A 813 32.85 15.93 3.59
C VAL A 813 32.14 15.87 2.23
N GLY A 814 31.65 17.00 1.71
CA GLY A 814 31.05 17.14 0.39
C GLY A 814 31.99 16.71 -0.73
N LEU A 815 33.23 17.23 -0.74
CA LEU A 815 34.27 16.80 -1.69
C LEU A 815 34.45 15.29 -1.69
N THR A 816 34.75 14.70 -0.53
CA THR A 816 35.05 13.26 -0.40
C THR A 816 33.86 12.39 -0.82
N THR A 817 32.65 12.74 -0.39
CA THR A 817 31.45 11.92 -0.61
C THR A 817 30.89 12.05 -2.03
N LYS A 818 30.78 13.28 -2.56
CA LYS A 818 30.28 13.52 -3.92
C LYS A 818 31.26 13.04 -4.99
N SER A 819 32.57 13.26 -4.82
CA SER A 819 33.59 12.75 -5.75
C SER A 819 33.70 11.22 -5.66
N GLY A 820 33.62 10.64 -4.46
CA GLY A 820 33.57 9.19 -4.27
C GLY A 820 32.38 8.53 -4.95
N ALA A 821 31.17 9.09 -4.76
CA ALA A 821 29.97 8.64 -5.48
C ALA A 821 30.11 8.78 -7.01
N GLY A 822 30.77 9.85 -7.47
CA GLY A 822 31.12 10.02 -8.89
C GLY A 822 32.04 8.91 -9.42
N MET A 823 33.08 8.55 -8.67
CA MET A 823 34.03 7.50 -9.03
C MET A 823 33.41 6.10 -9.04
N PHE A 824 32.73 5.69 -7.96
CA PHE A 824 32.10 4.36 -7.90
C PHE A 824 30.91 4.25 -8.87
N GLY A 825 30.18 5.36 -9.09
CA GLY A 825 29.07 5.44 -10.04
C GLY A 825 29.45 5.15 -11.50
N LEU A 826 30.71 5.38 -11.90
CA LEU A 826 31.22 5.00 -13.23
C LEU A 826 31.21 3.48 -13.46
N PHE A 827 31.33 2.67 -12.41
CA PHE A 827 31.33 1.21 -12.49
C PHE A 827 30.00 0.61 -12.05
N ALA A 828 29.38 1.16 -11.00
CA ALA A 828 28.16 0.65 -10.41
C ALA A 828 26.93 0.82 -11.32
N TYR A 829 26.65 2.03 -11.82
CA TYR A 829 25.43 2.28 -12.58
C TYR A 829 25.37 1.57 -13.95
N PRO A 830 26.47 1.43 -14.73
CA PRO A 830 26.45 0.64 -15.94
C PRO A 830 26.30 -0.86 -15.65
N SER A 831 26.91 -1.37 -14.58
CA SER A 831 26.81 -2.78 -14.16
C SER A 831 25.41 -3.13 -13.66
N ALA A 832 24.78 -2.23 -12.89
CA ALA A 832 23.36 -2.33 -12.52
C ALA A 832 22.46 -2.26 -13.77
N GLY A 833 22.80 -1.41 -14.75
CA GLY A 833 22.14 -1.34 -16.05
C GLY A 833 22.24 -2.64 -16.86
N ILE A 834 23.40 -3.30 -16.85
CA ILE A 834 23.59 -4.64 -17.44
C ILE A 834 22.75 -5.67 -16.70
N ALA A 835 22.77 -5.69 -15.37
CA ALA A 835 21.98 -6.62 -14.56
C ALA A 835 20.46 -6.47 -14.82
N LYS A 836 19.94 -5.24 -14.93
CA LYS A 836 18.55 -4.98 -15.32
C LYS A 836 18.27 -5.37 -16.78
N SER A 837 19.22 -5.19 -17.70
CA SER A 837 19.07 -5.60 -19.11
C SER A 837 19.04 -7.13 -19.29
N ILE A 838 19.89 -7.86 -18.56
CA ILE A 838 19.88 -9.33 -18.53
C ILE A 838 18.59 -9.83 -17.86
N ARG A 839 18.15 -9.18 -16.76
CA ARG A 839 16.87 -9.49 -16.11
C ARG A 839 15.70 -9.30 -17.07
N SER A 840 15.58 -8.16 -17.75
CA SER A 840 14.44 -7.92 -18.66
C SER A 840 14.42 -8.85 -19.89
N ALA A 841 15.58 -9.37 -20.32
CA ALA A 841 15.67 -10.38 -21.36
C ALA A 841 15.30 -11.81 -20.89
N THR A 842 15.48 -12.14 -19.60
CA THR A 842 15.27 -13.49 -19.04
C THR A 842 13.96 -13.64 -18.26
N ARG A 843 13.53 -12.56 -17.60
CA ARG A 843 12.33 -12.46 -16.74
C ARG A 843 11.28 -11.56 -17.40
N GLY A 844 10.57 -12.15 -18.35
CA GLY A 844 9.48 -11.52 -19.09
C GLY A 844 8.18 -12.34 -19.09
N GLY A 845 8.03 -13.31 -18.19
CA GLY A 845 6.82 -14.14 -18.10
C GLY A 845 5.60 -13.29 -17.74
N THR A 846 5.73 -12.51 -16.68
CA THR A 846 4.69 -11.64 -16.11
C THR A 846 4.28 -10.55 -17.10
N LYS A 847 5.24 -9.86 -17.74
CA LYS A 847 4.92 -8.85 -18.76
C LYS A 847 4.23 -9.45 -20.01
N ARG A 848 4.52 -10.70 -20.37
CA ARG A 848 3.76 -11.43 -21.43
C ARG A 848 2.37 -11.86 -20.97
N ALA A 849 2.21 -12.28 -19.71
CA ALA A 849 0.90 -12.63 -19.14
C ALA A 849 -0.05 -11.43 -19.08
N ILE A 850 0.43 -10.28 -18.58
CA ILE A 850 -0.31 -9.01 -18.58
C ILE A 850 -0.69 -8.60 -20.01
N ALA A 851 0.26 -8.67 -20.96
CA ALA A 851 0.01 -8.33 -22.36
C ALA A 851 -1.06 -9.23 -23.00
N LYS A 852 -1.03 -10.55 -22.72
CA LYS A 852 -2.02 -11.52 -23.17
C LYS A 852 -3.40 -11.21 -22.58
N ALA A 853 -3.50 -11.03 -21.26
CA ALA A 853 -4.76 -10.72 -20.59
C ALA A 853 -5.37 -9.38 -21.09
N ARG A 854 -4.54 -8.34 -21.30
CA ARG A 854 -4.98 -7.06 -21.90
C ARG A 854 -5.52 -7.21 -23.33
N GLN A 855 -5.04 -8.19 -24.09
CA GLN A 855 -5.57 -8.49 -25.42
C GLN A 855 -6.84 -9.34 -25.37
N GLU A 856 -6.90 -10.32 -24.46
CA GLU A 856 -8.10 -11.16 -24.26
C GLU A 856 -9.29 -10.31 -23.79
N GLU A 857 -9.05 -9.38 -22.87
CA GLU A 857 -10.05 -8.36 -22.51
C GLU A 857 -10.35 -7.38 -23.65
N GLY A 858 -9.35 -6.96 -24.45
CA GLY A 858 -9.57 -6.10 -25.62
C GLY A 858 -10.52 -6.74 -26.66
N LYS A 859 -10.42 -8.05 -26.87
CA LYS A 859 -11.31 -8.84 -27.74
C LYS A 859 -12.71 -8.98 -27.17
N TRP A 860 -12.82 -9.29 -25.88
CA TRP A 860 -14.11 -9.37 -25.18
C TRP A 860 -14.83 -8.02 -25.17
N LEU A 861 -14.11 -6.90 -24.95
CA LEU A 861 -14.65 -5.54 -25.09
C LEU A 861 -15.10 -5.25 -26.52
N LEU A 862 -14.38 -5.71 -27.55
CA LEU A 862 -14.78 -5.53 -28.94
C LEU A 862 -16.03 -6.35 -29.29
N GLN A 863 -16.21 -7.53 -28.70
CA GLN A 863 -17.39 -8.38 -28.90
C GLN A 863 -18.62 -7.88 -28.14
N THR A 864 -18.45 -7.30 -26.94
CA THR A 864 -19.55 -6.86 -26.07
C THR A 864 -19.93 -5.38 -26.24
N ARG A 865 -18.99 -4.53 -26.71
CA ARG A 865 -19.14 -3.07 -26.79
C ARG A 865 -18.64 -2.47 -28.11
N GLY A 866 -18.28 -3.28 -29.10
CA GLY A 866 -17.69 -2.84 -30.36
C GLY A 866 -18.70 -2.32 -31.38
N GLU A 867 -19.22 -1.12 -31.15
CA GLU A 867 -20.09 -0.46 -32.13
C GLU A 867 -19.34 -0.09 -33.42
N GLN A 868 -19.99 -0.26 -34.58
CA GLN A 868 -19.40 0.07 -35.89
C GLN A 868 -19.14 1.57 -36.06
N SER A 869 -19.98 2.41 -35.44
CA SER A 869 -19.79 3.86 -35.28
C SER A 869 -18.43 4.19 -34.66
N LEU A 870 -18.18 3.65 -33.47
CA LEU A 870 -16.95 3.87 -32.70
C LEU A 870 -15.71 3.36 -33.44
N ALA A 871 -15.80 2.22 -34.13
CA ALA A 871 -14.71 1.72 -34.96
C ALA A 871 -14.34 2.69 -36.10
N ALA A 872 -15.35 3.26 -36.79
CA ALA A 872 -15.13 4.25 -37.84
C ALA A 872 -14.54 5.56 -37.30
N GLU A 873 -15.00 6.01 -36.13
CA GLU A 873 -14.45 7.19 -35.42
C GLU A 873 -13.00 6.99 -35.00
N VAL A 874 -12.64 5.84 -34.43
CA VAL A 874 -11.26 5.48 -34.04
C VAL A 874 -10.34 5.46 -35.25
N ALA A 875 -10.77 4.87 -36.37
CA ALA A 875 -10.02 4.86 -37.62
C ALA A 875 -9.86 6.28 -38.21
N ALA A 876 -10.89 7.13 -38.11
CA ALA A 876 -10.82 8.53 -38.53
C ALA A 876 -9.91 9.36 -37.60
N ALA A 877 -9.92 9.11 -36.29
CA ALA A 877 -9.04 9.75 -35.32
C ALA A 877 -7.56 9.37 -35.56
N PHE A 878 -7.28 8.09 -35.82
CA PHE A 878 -5.92 7.63 -36.14
C PHE A 878 -5.37 8.27 -37.43
N ARG A 879 -6.21 8.42 -38.47
CA ARG A 879 -5.82 9.11 -39.72
C ARG A 879 -5.52 10.60 -39.55
N ARG A 880 -5.80 11.21 -38.39
CA ARG A 880 -5.49 12.61 -38.06
C ARG A 880 -4.21 12.79 -37.22
N TRP A 881 -3.48 11.71 -36.87
CA TRP A 881 -2.34 11.70 -35.93
C TRP A 881 -0.98 11.38 -36.57
#